data_AF-A0A525KAF1-F1
#
_entry.id   AF-A0A525KAF1-F1
#
_cell.length_a   1.000
_cell.length_b   1.000
_cell.length_c   1.000
_cell.angle_alpha   90.00
_cell.angle_beta   90.00
_cell.angle_gamma   90.00
#
_symmetry.space_group_name_H-M   'P 1'
#
loop_
_entity.id
_entity.type
_entity.pdbx_description
1 polymer ?
#
loop_
_entity_poly.entity_id
_entity_poly.type
_entity_poly.pdbx_seq_one_letter_code
_entity_poly.pdbx_strand_id
1 'polypeptide(L)'
;MRGPSQEGPIACRNQDALGSADPDSNVTDGRWPAPRLFGVEPPRPRLETVRVVDMSASNSWAEFTAAYRRTRPAQQAHEAVKADLKKLVPEDAGAISFELMDAADAPLQRPLALRGAGQGPGRSLSRCWTSDSPCCSFARGRADLSRQSQKLPKSLAELRRAITQQFIRRIIRLTSSLPVGLQRSGMSRLVAAAGTIPALRWRVQENMRLGLGDSVPAGAARRYFRRVGWLYSSQLAVFHRGLWDTPVVNEVKLDQSIEVLDEAVAEGRGVVLCVPHFIGHELMMAVVARRHPFVMLVRQAPTAERAARKARWYSALDVEILLRPAQPSTVRDAVAYLKVFKAGKVLLIAPDLLADPDEGVEVSIFGRRARLRSGAFAFAVTANAPWFVFPRYGNPIPAWCFRSSVRRSRIIPTATPPFARVRRTGVAGSKINCARIRRSGCSGSTSAGRISCARPPERRHELNFLIVLGVAAFGLGLLWAAQSIALWQIGEPLAWPLRFETSDPRVKVTSRVMIHIGWFIIIFGTPLALGISPREWFHQEFPTPVPWRDIIVAFWIMLLPIWLMYALCITVGWVRIQPKHDAATRRIKLLRRFIGPLPLATLEEAVFRGVLLEKLLRSFPEGRGYAALAIMVTSAIFASMHFIKTPAPDRSIWQPAWGLFIVSCLFGLAYLVGGRSLWLPIAMHSAAIFGIEPVKLYVAYQGPPWIIGYSEFPNCGLLGSVAIPAMAI
;
A
#
# COMPACT_ATOMS: atom_id res chain seq x y z
N MET A 1 65.79 -43.06 11.93
CA MET A 1 65.78 -42.45 10.59
C MET A 1 65.35 -43.51 9.57
N ARG A 2 64.19 -43.30 8.92
CA ARG A 2 63.73 -43.82 7.60
C ARG A 2 62.19 -43.71 7.57
N GLY A 3 61.65 -43.02 6.57
CA GLY A 3 60.21 -42.82 6.33
C GLY A 3 59.57 -43.98 5.55
N PRO A 4 58.54 -43.72 4.72
CA PRO A 4 57.17 -43.41 5.15
C PRO A 4 56.16 -44.45 4.62
N SER A 5 55.01 -44.59 5.30
CA SER A 5 53.93 -45.52 4.97
C SER A 5 52.82 -44.87 4.13
N GLN A 6 52.41 -45.56 3.06
CA GLN A 6 51.16 -45.40 2.33
C GLN A 6 50.14 -46.39 2.90
N GLU A 7 48.89 -45.97 3.12
CA GLU A 7 47.75 -46.89 3.32
C GLU A 7 46.54 -46.42 2.50
N GLY A 8 45.92 -47.38 1.80
CA GLY A 8 44.76 -47.24 0.93
C GLY A 8 43.41 -47.45 1.63
N PRO A 9 42.30 -47.49 0.88
CA PRO A 9 40.95 -47.28 1.40
C PRO A 9 40.20 -48.59 1.73
N ILE A 10 39.39 -48.55 2.80
CA ILE A 10 38.53 -49.64 3.26
C ILE A 10 37.09 -49.43 2.77
N ALA A 11 36.52 -50.52 2.24
CA ALA A 11 35.18 -50.66 1.68
C ALA A 11 34.06 -50.71 2.75
N CYS A 12 32.87 -50.25 2.37
CA CYS A 12 31.64 -50.38 3.15
C CYS A 12 30.82 -51.62 2.76
N ARG A 13 30.19 -52.17 3.79
CA ARG A 13 29.60 -53.49 3.98
C ARG A 13 28.18 -53.63 3.39
N ASN A 14 27.91 -54.76 2.75
CA ASN A 14 26.57 -55.30 2.46
C ASN A 14 25.94 -55.93 3.72
N GLN A 15 24.61 -55.87 3.81
CA GLN A 15 23.78 -56.87 4.49
C GLN A 15 22.44 -57.00 3.76
N ASP A 16 22.26 -58.14 3.09
CA ASP A 16 20.98 -58.71 2.67
C ASP A 16 20.36 -59.51 3.84
N ALA A 17 19.02 -59.64 3.87
CA ALA A 17 18.32 -60.92 4.05
C ALA A 17 16.78 -60.77 4.18
N LEU A 18 16.09 -61.85 3.75
CA LEU A 18 14.65 -62.19 3.81
C LEU A 18 13.85 -61.68 2.59
N GLY A 19 13.25 -62.49 1.71
CA GLY A 19 12.92 -63.93 1.66
C GLY A 19 11.63 -64.04 0.81
N SER A 20 11.72 -64.47 -0.46
CA SER A 20 11.24 -65.74 -1.03
C SER A 20 9.72 -66.02 -0.97
N ALA A 21 9.06 -65.98 -2.14
CA ALA A 21 8.03 -66.94 -2.58
C ALA A 21 7.71 -66.73 -4.09
N ASP A 22 8.16 -67.68 -4.90
CA ASP A 22 7.77 -68.01 -6.30
C ASP A 22 6.42 -68.81 -6.27
N PRO A 23 5.71 -69.21 -7.36
CA PRO A 23 6.17 -69.39 -8.74
C PRO A 23 5.15 -69.16 -9.91
N ASP A 24 5.69 -69.29 -11.13
CA ASP A 24 5.09 -69.78 -12.39
C ASP A 24 3.93 -69.03 -13.09
N SER A 25 4.22 -68.48 -14.27
CA SER A 25 3.85 -69.15 -15.53
C SER A 25 4.29 -68.37 -16.79
N ASN A 26 4.80 -69.15 -17.74
CA ASN A 26 5.16 -68.83 -19.12
C ASN A 26 4.16 -67.91 -19.84
N VAL A 27 4.63 -67.15 -20.85
CA VAL A 27 4.17 -67.19 -22.26
C VAL A 27 4.64 -65.93 -23.02
N THR A 28 5.58 -66.19 -23.94
CA THR A 28 5.82 -65.61 -25.28
C THR A 28 5.67 -64.11 -25.58
N ASP A 29 6.78 -63.56 -26.08
CA ASP A 29 6.93 -62.77 -27.31
C ASP A 29 5.68 -62.05 -27.85
N GLY A 30 5.66 -60.71 -27.76
CA GLY A 30 4.54 -59.91 -28.25
C GLY A 30 4.90 -58.44 -28.38
N ARG A 31 5.30 -58.04 -29.60
CA ARG A 31 5.35 -56.63 -30.03
C ARG A 31 4.10 -55.88 -29.57
N TRP A 32 4.30 -54.77 -28.86
CA TRP A 32 3.23 -53.82 -28.56
C TRP A 32 2.58 -53.33 -29.87
N PRO A 33 1.28 -53.56 -30.10
CA PRO A 33 0.62 -52.99 -31.26
C PRO A 33 0.47 -51.48 -31.08
N ALA A 34 0.67 -50.74 -32.18
CA ALA A 34 0.43 -49.30 -32.22
C ALA A 34 -1.02 -48.98 -31.83
N PRO A 35 -1.26 -47.95 -31.00
CA PRO A 35 -2.60 -47.62 -30.51
C PRO A 35 -3.52 -47.22 -31.67
N ARG A 36 -4.64 -47.94 -31.82
CA ARG A 36 -5.73 -47.56 -32.74
C ARG A 36 -6.65 -46.55 -32.07
N LEU A 37 -7.06 -45.53 -32.83
CA LEU A 37 -8.07 -44.55 -32.43
C LEU A 37 -9.39 -45.26 -32.13
N PHE A 38 -9.92 -45.07 -30.93
CA PHE A 38 -11.33 -45.34 -30.63
C PHE A 38 -12.19 -44.38 -31.45
N GLY A 39 -13.09 -44.95 -32.26
CA GLY A 39 -14.10 -44.24 -33.03
C GLY A 39 -15.19 -43.61 -32.14
N VAL A 40 -14.80 -42.61 -31.36
CA VAL A 40 -15.74 -41.72 -30.66
C VAL A 40 -15.94 -40.50 -31.55
N GLU A 41 -17.19 -40.30 -31.97
CA GLU A 41 -17.61 -39.13 -32.74
C GLU A 41 -17.19 -37.85 -31.99
N PRO A 42 -16.45 -36.91 -32.62
CA PRO A 42 -15.99 -35.71 -31.94
C PRO A 42 -17.19 -34.90 -31.43
N PRO A 43 -17.15 -34.38 -30.19
CA PRO A 43 -18.26 -33.62 -29.63
C PRO A 43 -18.54 -32.41 -30.53
N ARG A 44 -19.80 -32.28 -30.97
CA ARG A 44 -20.25 -31.15 -31.79
C ARG A 44 -19.85 -29.83 -31.12
N PRO A 45 -19.24 -28.88 -31.85
CA PRO A 45 -18.83 -27.61 -31.28
C PRO A 45 -20.06 -26.87 -30.77
N ARG A 46 -20.15 -26.70 -29.45
CA ARG A 46 -21.06 -25.73 -28.85
C ARG A 46 -20.52 -24.36 -29.26
N LEU A 47 -21.31 -23.62 -30.05
CA LEU A 47 -21.05 -22.24 -30.44
C LEU A 47 -20.64 -21.45 -29.21
N GLU A 48 -19.35 -21.15 -29.11
CA GLU A 48 -18.78 -20.31 -28.07
C GLU A 48 -19.38 -18.92 -28.19
N THR A 49 -19.79 -18.38 -27.06
CA THR A 49 -20.12 -16.97 -26.87
C THR A 49 -18.91 -16.13 -27.29
N VAL A 50 -18.90 -15.67 -28.54
CA VAL A 50 -17.93 -14.71 -29.06
C VAL A 50 -18.06 -13.43 -28.24
N ARG A 51 -17.24 -13.28 -27.20
CA ARG A 51 -16.98 -11.96 -26.63
C ARG A 51 -16.12 -11.23 -27.64
N VAL A 52 -16.75 -10.32 -28.39
CA VAL A 52 -16.05 -9.29 -29.16
C VAL A 52 -15.13 -8.55 -28.18
N VAL A 53 -13.84 -8.85 -28.24
CA VAL A 53 -12.81 -8.09 -27.52
C VAL A 53 -12.69 -6.77 -28.25
N ASP A 54 -12.94 -5.68 -27.53
CA ASP A 54 -12.70 -4.33 -28.04
C ASP A 54 -11.20 -4.15 -28.35
N MET A 55 -10.89 -4.19 -29.65
CA MET A 55 -9.55 -4.05 -30.23
C MET A 55 -9.17 -2.58 -30.46
N SER A 56 -9.99 -1.62 -30.04
CA SER A 56 -9.77 -0.18 -30.30
C SER A 56 -8.38 0.29 -29.86
N ALA A 57 -7.85 -0.19 -28.74
CA ALA A 57 -6.51 0.14 -28.29
C ALA A 57 -5.38 -0.44 -29.19
N SER A 58 -5.54 -1.66 -29.72
CA SER A 58 -4.59 -2.24 -30.69
C SER A 58 -4.65 -1.53 -32.04
N ASN A 59 -5.83 -1.03 -32.42
CA ASN A 59 -5.99 -0.21 -33.62
C ASN A 59 -5.34 1.17 -33.45
N SER A 60 -5.39 1.78 -32.27
CA SER A 60 -4.67 3.03 -31.99
C SER A 60 -3.14 2.90 -32.12
N TRP A 61 -2.56 1.73 -31.84
CA TRP A 61 -1.12 1.48 -32.03
C TRP A 61 -0.73 1.30 -33.50
N ALA A 62 -1.57 0.64 -34.29
CA ALA A 62 -1.42 0.56 -35.73
C ALA A 62 -1.55 1.96 -36.38
N GLU A 63 -2.51 2.77 -35.91
CA GLU A 63 -2.69 4.16 -36.33
C GLU A 63 -1.52 5.05 -35.94
N PHE A 64 -0.96 4.90 -34.74
CA PHE A 64 0.22 5.65 -34.31
C PHE A 64 1.46 5.26 -35.13
N THR A 65 1.65 3.97 -35.40
CA THR A 65 2.76 3.49 -36.24
C THR A 65 2.59 3.96 -37.68
N ALA A 66 1.37 3.98 -38.21
CA ALA A 66 1.05 4.52 -39.53
C ALA A 66 1.23 6.06 -39.56
N ALA A 67 0.85 6.78 -38.52
CA ALA A 67 1.08 8.22 -38.40
C ALA A 67 2.58 8.53 -38.35
N TYR A 68 3.36 7.85 -37.52
CA TYR A 68 4.81 7.98 -37.45
C TYR A 68 5.48 7.66 -38.80
N ARG A 69 5.07 6.58 -39.47
CA ARG A 69 5.58 6.24 -40.81
C ARG A 69 5.25 7.32 -41.85
N ARG A 70 4.07 7.94 -41.78
CA ARG A 70 3.66 9.05 -42.66
C ARG A 70 4.41 10.34 -42.37
N THR A 71 4.72 10.64 -41.11
CA THR A 71 5.36 11.91 -40.71
C THR A 71 6.88 11.86 -40.67
N ARG A 72 7.49 10.66 -40.67
CA ARG A 72 8.95 10.47 -40.67
C ARG A 72 9.68 11.20 -41.81
N PRO A 73 9.22 11.17 -43.08
CA PRO A 73 9.87 11.93 -44.15
C PRO A 73 9.82 13.45 -43.91
N ALA A 74 8.71 13.97 -43.36
CA ALA A 74 8.57 15.39 -43.04
C ALA A 74 9.49 15.81 -41.88
N GLN A 75 9.64 14.96 -40.86
CA GLN A 75 10.61 15.18 -39.78
C GLN A 75 12.06 15.17 -40.31
N GLN A 76 12.39 14.23 -41.19
CA GLN A 76 13.72 14.16 -41.82
C GLN A 76 14.00 15.39 -42.69
N ALA A 77 13.00 15.87 -43.44
CA ALA A 77 13.11 17.12 -44.20
C ALA A 77 13.30 18.34 -43.28
N HIS A 78 12.58 18.40 -42.15
CA HIS A 78 12.77 19.46 -41.15
C HIS A 78 14.19 19.47 -40.56
N GLU A 79 14.72 18.29 -40.19
CA GLU A 79 16.09 18.18 -39.68
C GLU A 79 17.15 18.50 -40.76
N ALA A 80 16.90 18.15 -42.02
CA ALA A 80 17.77 18.55 -43.14
C ALA A 80 17.77 20.07 -43.33
N VAL A 81 16.59 20.69 -43.36
CA VAL A 81 16.44 22.17 -43.45
C VAL A 81 17.09 22.85 -42.24
N LYS A 82 16.98 22.28 -41.05
CA LYS A 82 17.64 22.79 -39.84
C LYS A 82 19.16 22.69 -39.93
N ALA A 83 19.69 21.58 -40.47
CA ALA A 83 21.11 21.42 -40.72
C ALA A 83 21.62 22.41 -41.78
N ASP A 84 20.84 22.66 -42.83
CA ASP A 84 21.17 23.64 -43.87
C ASP A 84 21.05 25.08 -43.34
N LEU A 85 20.04 25.38 -42.53
CA LEU A 85 19.92 26.66 -41.83
C LEU A 85 21.13 26.90 -40.92
N LYS A 86 21.62 25.85 -40.25
CA LYS A 86 22.83 25.94 -39.41
C LYS A 86 24.10 26.25 -40.22
N LYS A 87 24.16 25.86 -41.50
CA LYS A 87 25.25 26.25 -42.41
C LYS A 87 25.14 27.70 -42.89
N LEU A 88 23.94 28.28 -42.85
CA LEU A 88 23.66 29.65 -43.27
C LEU A 88 23.84 30.68 -42.14
N VAL A 89 24.00 30.22 -40.90
CA VAL A 89 24.33 31.10 -39.76
C VAL A 89 25.84 31.31 -39.74
N PRO A 90 26.34 32.56 -39.89
CA PRO A 90 27.78 32.85 -39.80
C PRO A 90 28.33 32.39 -38.45
N GLU A 91 29.53 31.82 -38.43
CA GLU A 91 30.17 31.29 -37.21
C GLU A 91 30.30 32.38 -36.10
N ASP A 92 30.38 33.64 -36.51
CA ASP A 92 30.49 34.82 -35.63
C ASP A 92 29.22 35.10 -34.80
N ALA A 93 28.06 34.56 -35.19
CA ALA A 93 26.81 34.68 -34.44
C ALA A 93 26.69 33.63 -33.31
N GLY A 94 27.56 32.61 -33.28
CA GLY A 94 27.53 31.52 -32.31
C GLY A 94 28.24 31.83 -30.97
N ALA A 95 29.18 32.78 -30.97
CA ALA A 95 30.05 33.06 -29.82
C ALA A 95 29.31 33.66 -28.61
N ILE A 96 28.18 34.35 -28.81
CA ILE A 96 27.44 35.00 -27.72
C ILE A 96 26.57 34.00 -26.92
N SER A 97 26.26 32.82 -27.48
CA SER A 97 25.31 31.88 -26.84
C SER A 97 25.94 30.85 -25.89
N PHE A 98 27.25 30.59 -26.01
CA PHE A 98 27.91 29.52 -25.25
C PHE A 98 28.62 30.03 -23.98
N GLU A 99 29.17 31.25 -23.97
CA GLU A 99 29.81 31.83 -22.77
C GLU A 99 28.81 32.18 -21.65
N LEU A 100 27.53 32.40 -21.96
CA LEU A 100 26.52 32.73 -20.95
C LEU A 100 25.98 31.51 -20.17
N MET A 101 26.21 30.28 -20.65
CA MET A 101 25.73 29.06 -19.98
C MET A 101 26.76 28.40 -19.07
N ASP A 102 28.08 28.60 -19.30
CA ASP A 102 29.13 28.03 -18.46
C ASP A 102 29.45 28.87 -17.20
N ALA A 103 28.97 30.12 -17.13
CA ALA A 103 29.19 30.99 -15.96
C ALA A 103 28.21 30.76 -14.78
N ALA A 104 27.23 29.85 -14.90
CA ALA A 104 26.17 29.68 -13.91
C ALA A 104 26.42 28.57 -12.84
N ASP A 105 27.49 27.78 -12.96
CA ASP A 105 27.71 26.58 -12.13
C ASP A 105 28.96 26.62 -11.20
N ALA A 106 29.42 27.82 -10.80
CA ALA A 106 30.48 27.95 -9.78
C ALA A 106 29.89 28.18 -8.36
N PRO A 107 30.22 27.36 -7.34
CA PRO A 107 29.71 27.53 -5.99
C PRO A 107 30.64 28.43 -5.16
N LEU A 108 30.20 29.66 -4.84
CA LEU A 108 30.88 30.51 -3.86
C LEU A 108 30.11 30.54 -2.53
N GLN A 109 30.70 29.90 -1.53
CA GLN A 109 30.40 30.09 -0.12
C GLN A 109 31.17 31.31 0.40
N ARG A 110 30.48 32.35 0.89
CA ARG A 110 30.63 32.96 2.24
C ARG A 110 29.92 34.33 2.34
N PRO A 111 29.58 34.78 3.58
CA PRO A 111 28.61 35.84 3.82
C PRO A 111 29.29 37.19 4.03
N LEU A 112 28.67 38.26 3.52
CA LEU A 112 28.91 39.62 3.98
C LEU A 112 27.61 40.42 3.90
N ALA A 113 27.18 40.87 5.07
CA ALA A 113 26.09 41.79 5.25
C ALA A 113 26.48 43.18 4.72
N LEU A 114 25.55 43.87 4.05
CA LEU A 114 25.41 45.33 4.13
C LEU A 114 24.00 45.76 3.66
N ARG A 115 23.49 46.75 4.38
CA ARG A 115 22.20 47.44 4.25
C ARG A 115 22.08 48.20 2.91
N GLY A 116 20.84 48.45 2.48
CA GLY A 116 20.54 49.63 1.66
C GLY A 116 19.26 49.58 0.83
N ALA A 117 18.21 50.18 1.39
CA ALA A 117 17.06 50.88 0.79
C ALA A 117 16.81 50.86 -0.75
N GLY A 118 15.53 50.71 -1.11
CA GLY A 118 15.03 51.07 -2.44
C GLY A 118 13.58 50.64 -2.71
N GLN A 119 12.61 51.31 -2.07
CA GLN A 119 11.19 51.21 -2.44
C GLN A 119 10.94 52.01 -3.73
N GLY A 120 10.18 51.43 -4.66
CA GLY A 120 9.60 52.13 -5.81
C GLY A 120 8.45 51.31 -6.41
N PRO A 121 7.22 51.85 -6.56
CA PRO A 121 6.04 51.07 -6.92
C PRO A 121 5.79 51.09 -8.43
N GLY A 122 5.94 49.93 -9.08
CA GLY A 122 5.52 49.72 -10.47
C GLY A 122 4.10 49.15 -10.53
N ARG A 123 3.11 50.02 -10.74
CA ARG A 123 1.78 49.64 -11.23
C ARG A 123 1.90 49.23 -12.70
N SER A 124 1.39 48.06 -13.08
CA SER A 124 0.99 47.79 -14.45
C SER A 124 -0.23 46.88 -14.51
N LEU A 125 -1.20 47.35 -15.28
CA LEU A 125 -2.53 46.84 -15.50
C LEU A 125 -2.53 45.61 -16.43
N SER A 126 -3.25 44.56 -16.06
CA SER A 126 -4.01 43.73 -17.02
C SER A 126 -5.10 42.91 -16.30
N ARG A 127 -6.25 43.56 -16.09
CA ARG A 127 -7.59 42.94 -16.25
C ARG A 127 -7.80 42.81 -17.78
N CYS A 128 -8.53 41.90 -18.40
CA CYS A 128 -9.72 41.13 -18.04
C CYS A 128 -9.90 40.09 -19.16
N TRP A 129 -10.22 38.83 -18.86
CA TRP A 129 -11.07 37.93 -19.68
C TRP A 129 -11.48 36.78 -18.77
N THR A 130 -12.50 37.01 -17.94
CA THR A 130 -13.22 35.97 -17.21
C THR A 130 -14.44 35.57 -18.03
N SER A 131 -14.43 34.35 -18.57
CA SER A 131 -15.66 33.68 -18.99
C SER A 131 -16.02 32.67 -17.90
N ASP A 132 -17.07 33.00 -17.15
CA ASP A 132 -17.64 32.12 -16.14
C ASP A 132 -18.48 31.04 -16.85
N SER A 133 -18.11 29.79 -16.63
CA SER A 133 -18.91 28.61 -17.00
C SER A 133 -18.91 27.62 -15.82
N PRO A 134 -20.07 27.29 -15.21
CA PRO A 134 -20.12 26.53 -13.95
C PRO A 134 -19.76 25.04 -14.03
N CYS A 135 -19.37 24.50 -15.19
CA CYS A 135 -19.16 23.05 -15.35
C CYS A 135 -17.71 22.57 -15.14
N CYS A 136 -16.71 23.45 -15.04
CA CYS A 136 -15.29 23.05 -14.94
C CYS A 136 -14.74 22.87 -13.51
N SER A 137 -15.51 23.25 -12.48
CA SER A 137 -15.07 23.15 -11.07
C SER A 137 -15.15 21.72 -10.51
N PHE A 138 -16.02 20.86 -11.05
CA PHE A 138 -16.18 19.49 -10.54
C PHE A 138 -15.09 18.51 -11.00
N ALA A 139 -14.47 18.75 -12.17
CA ALA A 139 -13.40 17.91 -12.71
C ALA A 139 -12.03 18.23 -12.06
N ARG A 140 -11.78 19.49 -11.66
CA ARG A 140 -10.57 19.89 -10.93
C ARG A 140 -10.52 19.31 -9.52
N GLY A 141 -11.67 19.16 -8.84
CA GLY A 141 -11.74 18.59 -7.49
C GLY A 141 -11.32 17.12 -7.38
N ARG A 142 -11.58 16.28 -8.40
CA ARG A 142 -11.15 14.85 -8.38
C ARG A 142 -9.67 14.66 -8.68
N ALA A 143 -9.07 15.51 -9.51
CA ALA A 143 -7.64 15.44 -9.83
C ALA A 143 -6.76 15.92 -8.65
N ASP A 144 -7.25 16.87 -7.84
CA ASP A 144 -6.54 17.33 -6.64
C ASP A 144 -6.63 16.35 -5.46
N LEU A 145 -7.75 15.63 -5.32
CA LEU A 145 -7.91 14.61 -4.27
C LEU A 145 -6.98 13.40 -4.48
N SER A 146 -6.68 13.02 -5.72
CA SER A 146 -5.69 11.95 -5.98
C SER A 146 -4.24 12.42 -5.72
N ARG A 147 -3.95 13.73 -5.82
CA ARG A 147 -2.65 14.32 -5.46
C ARG A 147 -2.45 14.42 -3.95
N GLN A 148 -3.50 14.66 -3.16
CA GLN A 148 -3.40 14.67 -1.69
C GLN A 148 -3.25 13.25 -1.08
N SER A 149 -3.79 12.22 -1.75
CA SER A 149 -3.75 10.82 -1.28
C SER A 149 -2.34 10.19 -1.25
N GLN A 150 -1.31 10.78 -1.87
CA GLN A 150 0.03 10.16 -1.96
C GLN A 150 1.06 10.68 -0.96
N LYS A 151 0.73 11.69 -0.13
CA LYS A 151 1.62 12.13 0.95
C LYS A 151 1.45 11.24 2.17
N LEU A 152 2.02 10.03 2.14
CA LEU A 152 2.52 9.47 3.40
C LEU A 152 3.53 10.48 3.97
N PRO A 153 3.53 10.79 5.28
CA PRO A 153 4.60 11.59 5.85
C PRO A 153 5.91 10.90 5.48
N LYS A 154 6.80 11.63 4.78
CA LYS A 154 8.06 11.10 4.22
C LYS A 154 8.83 10.26 5.25
N SER A 155 8.72 10.63 6.53
CA SER A 155 9.28 9.94 7.69
C SER A 155 8.92 8.45 7.81
N LEU A 156 7.69 8.01 7.53
CA LEU A 156 7.32 6.59 7.65
C LEU A 156 7.86 5.74 6.49
N ALA A 157 7.83 6.27 5.27
CA ALA A 157 8.43 5.61 4.11
C ALA A 157 9.94 5.52 4.25
N GLU A 158 10.57 6.59 4.76
CA GLU A 158 11.99 6.65 5.10
C GLU A 158 12.35 5.68 6.22
N LEU A 159 11.57 5.61 7.31
CA LEU A 159 11.77 4.66 8.41
C LEU A 159 11.65 3.22 7.92
N ARG A 160 10.58 2.87 7.19
CA ARG A 160 10.42 1.55 6.59
C ARG A 160 11.61 1.20 5.71
N ARG A 161 12.07 2.15 4.88
CA ARG A 161 13.22 1.97 4.01
C ARG A 161 14.50 1.77 4.82
N ALA A 162 14.71 2.50 5.91
CA ALA A 162 15.84 2.37 6.80
C ALA A 162 15.87 1.00 7.50
N ILE A 163 14.75 0.57 8.09
CA ILE A 163 14.59 -0.75 8.71
C ILE A 163 14.87 -1.85 7.70
N THR A 164 14.28 -1.77 6.50
CA THR A 164 14.51 -2.75 5.42
C THR A 164 15.99 -2.83 5.05
N GLN A 165 16.67 -1.69 4.93
CA GLN A 165 18.10 -1.67 4.61
C GLN A 165 18.97 -2.25 5.73
N GLN A 166 18.65 -1.95 6.99
CA GLN A 166 19.35 -2.52 8.14
C GLN A 166 19.18 -4.04 8.20
N PHE A 167 17.96 -4.53 7.96
CA PHE A 167 17.67 -5.95 7.87
C PHE A 167 18.45 -6.64 6.75
N ILE A 168 18.48 -6.05 5.54
CA ILE A 168 19.27 -6.56 4.41
C ILE A 168 20.76 -6.64 4.78
N ARG A 169 21.32 -5.60 5.41
CA ARG A 169 22.73 -5.61 5.87
C ARG A 169 23.01 -6.76 6.83
N ARG A 170 22.13 -6.95 7.83
CA ARG A 170 22.26 -8.02 8.82
C ARG A 170 22.20 -9.38 8.16
N ILE A 171 21.23 -9.62 7.26
CA ILE A 171 21.14 -10.89 6.52
C ILE A 171 22.40 -11.15 5.70
N ILE A 172 22.87 -10.16 4.94
CA ILE A 172 24.09 -10.32 4.12
C ILE A 172 25.27 -10.74 5.02
N ARG A 173 25.49 -10.05 6.14
CA ARG A 173 26.59 -10.38 7.07
C ARG A 173 26.42 -11.75 7.73
N LEU A 174 25.21 -12.07 8.21
CA LEU A 174 24.94 -13.33 8.91
C LEU A 174 25.06 -14.55 7.99
N THR A 175 24.89 -14.36 6.69
CA THR A 175 24.89 -15.47 5.71
C THR A 175 26.20 -15.61 4.96
N SER A 176 27.14 -14.67 5.06
CA SER A 176 28.38 -14.71 4.26
C SER A 176 29.29 -15.88 4.60
N SER A 177 29.28 -16.36 5.85
CA SER A 177 30.07 -17.51 6.31
C SER A 177 29.35 -18.84 6.15
N LEU A 178 28.06 -18.85 5.82
CA LEU A 178 27.30 -20.10 5.72
C LEU A 178 27.62 -20.84 4.40
N PRO A 179 27.67 -22.18 4.43
CA PRO A 179 27.65 -22.99 3.22
C PRO A 179 26.41 -22.67 2.36
N VAL A 180 26.58 -22.66 1.02
CA VAL A 180 25.50 -22.31 0.07
C VAL A 180 24.24 -23.13 0.29
N GLY A 181 24.36 -24.43 0.60
CA GLY A 181 23.21 -25.29 0.90
C GLY A 181 22.40 -24.83 2.12
N LEU A 182 23.07 -24.49 3.24
CA LEU A 182 22.43 -24.02 4.46
C LEU A 182 21.82 -22.64 4.27
N GLN A 183 22.55 -21.73 3.64
CA GLN A 183 22.06 -20.42 3.26
C GLN A 183 20.78 -20.54 2.43
N ARG A 184 20.76 -21.48 1.47
CA ARG A 184 19.62 -21.65 0.56
C ARG A 184 18.39 -22.24 1.21
N SER A 185 18.58 -23.29 1.99
CA SER A 185 17.51 -23.92 2.77
C SER A 185 16.92 -22.95 3.79
N GLY A 186 17.77 -22.25 4.56
CA GLY A 186 17.36 -21.28 5.58
C GLY A 186 16.52 -20.13 5.01
N MET A 187 17.02 -19.47 3.95
CA MET A 187 16.28 -18.38 3.30
C MET A 187 14.97 -18.86 2.66
N SER A 188 14.98 -20.03 2.03
CA SER A 188 13.76 -20.60 1.42
C SER A 188 12.67 -20.89 2.47
N ARG A 189 13.06 -21.44 3.63
CA ARG A 189 12.14 -21.67 4.76
C ARG A 189 11.62 -20.36 5.35
N LEU A 190 12.49 -19.36 5.54
CA LEU A 190 12.12 -18.05 6.05
C LEU A 190 11.07 -17.37 5.15
N VAL A 191 11.28 -17.37 3.84
CA VAL A 191 10.34 -16.76 2.89
C VAL A 191 9.03 -17.56 2.79
N ALA A 192 9.11 -18.90 2.84
CA ALA A 192 7.91 -19.73 2.89
C ALA A 192 7.07 -19.45 4.15
N ALA A 193 7.71 -19.27 5.30
CA ALA A 193 7.08 -18.85 6.54
C ALA A 193 6.50 -17.43 6.44
N ALA A 194 7.22 -16.48 5.85
CA ALA A 194 6.68 -15.13 5.59
C ALA A 194 5.42 -15.17 4.70
N GLY A 195 5.33 -16.14 3.79
CA GLY A 195 4.14 -16.38 2.96
C GLY A 195 2.90 -16.84 3.73
N THR A 196 3.01 -17.22 5.02
CA THR A 196 1.85 -17.52 5.87
C THR A 196 1.25 -16.26 6.49
N ILE A 197 1.95 -15.12 6.47
CA ILE A 197 1.46 -13.84 6.97
C ILE A 197 0.26 -13.39 6.10
N PRO A 198 -0.95 -13.25 6.68
CA PRO A 198 -2.18 -13.02 5.91
C PRO A 198 -2.11 -11.79 5.00
N ALA A 199 -1.55 -10.67 5.49
CA ALA A 199 -1.43 -9.44 4.72
C ALA A 199 -0.57 -9.59 3.46
N LEU A 200 0.58 -10.28 3.56
CA LEU A 200 1.45 -10.53 2.41
C LEU A 200 0.80 -11.48 1.41
N ARG A 201 0.20 -12.56 1.93
CA ARG A 201 -0.51 -13.55 1.11
C ARG A 201 -1.67 -12.93 0.35
N TRP A 202 -2.49 -12.13 1.04
CA TRP A 202 -3.61 -11.43 0.43
C TRP A 202 -3.14 -10.48 -0.69
N ARG A 203 -2.09 -9.69 -0.45
CA ARG A 203 -1.58 -8.76 -1.47
C ARG A 203 -1.08 -9.47 -2.73
N VAL A 204 -0.39 -10.60 -2.57
CA VAL A 204 0.05 -11.44 -3.69
C VAL A 204 -1.15 -12.03 -4.43
N GLN A 205 -2.14 -12.56 -3.71
CA GLN A 205 -3.36 -13.12 -4.32
C GLN A 205 -4.16 -12.06 -5.07
N GLU A 206 -4.25 -10.85 -4.53
CA GLU A 206 -4.93 -9.73 -5.19
C GLU A 206 -4.24 -9.38 -6.51
N ASN A 207 -2.92 -9.22 -6.51
CA ASN A 207 -2.17 -8.98 -7.74
C ASN A 207 -2.33 -10.13 -8.76
N MET A 208 -2.39 -11.39 -8.28
CA MET A 208 -2.66 -12.54 -9.14
C MET A 208 -4.07 -12.48 -9.75
N ARG A 209 -5.09 -12.08 -8.98
CA ARG A 209 -6.46 -11.92 -9.48
C ARG A 209 -6.56 -10.79 -10.50
N LEU A 210 -5.79 -9.71 -10.32
CA LEU A 210 -5.73 -8.67 -11.34
C LEU A 210 -5.15 -9.21 -12.65
N GLY A 211 -4.07 -9.99 -12.58
CA GLY A 211 -3.42 -10.52 -13.78
C GLY A 211 -4.14 -11.69 -14.45
N LEU A 212 -4.76 -12.57 -13.67
CA LEU A 212 -5.30 -13.85 -14.11
C LEU A 212 -6.83 -13.95 -13.97
N GLY A 213 -7.48 -12.92 -13.42
CA GLY A 213 -8.91 -12.97 -13.10
C GLY A 213 -9.24 -14.08 -12.10
N ASP A 214 -10.36 -14.77 -12.33
CA ASP A 214 -10.79 -15.89 -11.49
C ASP A 214 -10.00 -17.19 -11.73
N SER A 215 -9.10 -17.21 -12.71
CA SER A 215 -8.29 -18.38 -13.05
C SER A 215 -7.08 -18.60 -12.13
N VAL A 216 -6.94 -17.83 -11.03
CA VAL A 216 -5.83 -17.98 -10.07
C VAL A 216 -5.88 -19.37 -9.44
N PRO A 217 -4.88 -20.24 -9.69
CA PRO A 217 -4.92 -21.60 -9.18
C PRO A 217 -4.91 -21.66 -7.65
N ALA A 218 -5.59 -22.67 -7.10
CA ALA A 218 -5.45 -22.99 -5.68
C ALA A 218 -3.97 -23.18 -5.32
N GLY A 219 -3.55 -22.61 -4.19
CA GLY A 219 -2.16 -22.67 -3.74
C GLY A 219 -1.15 -21.84 -4.55
N ALA A 220 -1.57 -21.01 -5.52
CA ALA A 220 -0.66 -20.15 -6.30
C ALA A 220 0.22 -19.26 -5.41
N ALA A 221 -0.34 -18.66 -4.36
CA ALA A 221 0.43 -17.86 -3.41
C ALA A 221 1.53 -18.67 -2.69
N ARG A 222 1.25 -19.92 -2.29
CA ARG A 222 2.25 -20.79 -1.66
C ARG A 222 3.38 -21.11 -2.63
N ARG A 223 3.05 -21.44 -3.89
CA ARG A 223 4.03 -21.67 -4.95
C ARG A 223 4.88 -20.43 -5.23
N TYR A 224 4.24 -19.26 -5.26
CA TYR A 224 4.92 -17.97 -5.40
C TYR A 224 5.95 -17.76 -4.28
N PHE A 225 5.57 -17.86 -3.00
CA PHE A 225 6.53 -17.65 -1.91
C PHE A 225 7.64 -18.71 -1.88
N ARG A 226 7.36 -19.97 -2.23
CA ARG A 226 8.41 -20.98 -2.39
C ARG A 226 9.41 -20.58 -3.49
N ARG A 227 8.93 -20.05 -4.62
CA ARG A 227 9.78 -19.58 -5.72
C ARG A 227 10.57 -18.33 -5.33
N VAL A 228 9.95 -17.37 -4.66
CA VAL A 228 10.62 -16.18 -4.09
C VAL A 228 11.72 -16.60 -3.12
N GLY A 229 11.47 -17.61 -2.29
CA GLY A 229 12.46 -18.17 -1.36
C GLY A 229 13.68 -18.72 -2.09
N TRP A 230 13.46 -19.57 -3.10
CA TRP A 230 14.53 -20.07 -3.95
C TRP A 230 15.32 -18.91 -4.60
N LEU A 231 14.63 -17.93 -5.17
CA LEU A 231 15.26 -16.79 -5.85
C LEU A 231 16.11 -15.92 -4.93
N TYR A 232 15.57 -15.48 -3.79
CA TYR A 232 16.36 -14.70 -2.83
C TYR A 232 17.54 -15.47 -2.28
N SER A 233 17.35 -16.77 -2.08
CA SER A 233 18.41 -17.62 -1.61
C SER A 233 19.55 -17.76 -2.62
N SER A 234 19.22 -17.92 -3.90
CA SER A 234 20.18 -17.98 -5.01
C SER A 234 20.88 -16.64 -5.22
N GLN A 235 20.14 -15.52 -5.16
CA GLN A 235 20.73 -14.18 -5.25
C GLN A 235 21.73 -13.93 -4.13
N LEU A 236 21.41 -14.34 -2.90
CA LEU A 236 22.31 -14.16 -1.76
C LEU A 236 23.55 -15.04 -1.88
N ALA A 237 23.43 -16.27 -2.40
CA ALA A 237 24.56 -17.16 -2.65
C ALA A 237 25.49 -16.55 -3.71
N VAL A 238 24.92 -16.10 -4.83
CA VAL A 238 25.68 -15.41 -5.90
C VAL A 238 26.31 -14.13 -5.39
N PHE A 239 25.60 -13.33 -4.59
CA PHE A 239 26.14 -12.12 -4.01
C PHE A 239 27.40 -12.38 -3.14
N HIS A 240 27.50 -13.56 -2.52
CA HIS A 240 28.64 -13.93 -1.68
C HIS A 240 29.77 -14.64 -2.42
N ARG A 241 29.43 -15.51 -3.38
CA ARG A 241 30.38 -16.43 -4.01
C ARG A 241 30.64 -16.11 -5.49
N GLY A 242 29.86 -15.24 -6.11
CA GLY A 242 29.85 -15.07 -7.56
C GLY A 242 28.92 -16.08 -8.24
N LEU A 243 28.53 -15.80 -9.48
CA LEU A 243 27.57 -16.61 -10.23
C LEU A 243 28.10 -18.03 -10.48
N TRP A 244 29.36 -18.11 -10.91
CA TRP A 244 30.05 -19.32 -11.33
C TRP A 244 30.29 -20.31 -10.19
N ASP A 245 30.42 -19.83 -8.95
CA ASP A 245 30.64 -20.66 -7.75
C ASP A 245 29.33 -21.07 -7.06
N THR A 246 28.21 -21.00 -7.79
CA THR A 246 26.91 -21.45 -7.29
C THR A 246 26.26 -22.43 -8.27
N PRO A 247 25.43 -23.36 -7.77
CA PRO A 247 24.72 -24.28 -8.65
C PRO A 247 23.61 -23.62 -9.48
N VAL A 248 23.37 -22.31 -9.33
CA VAL A 248 22.32 -21.57 -10.05
C VAL A 248 22.48 -21.71 -11.57
N VAL A 249 23.72 -21.66 -12.05
CA VAL A 249 24.05 -21.76 -13.49
C VAL A 249 23.54 -23.06 -14.10
N ASN A 250 23.54 -24.15 -13.32
CA ASN A 250 23.10 -25.48 -13.76
C ASN A 250 21.59 -25.70 -13.50
N GLU A 251 21.01 -24.96 -12.55
CA GLU A 251 19.58 -25.06 -12.20
C GLU A 251 18.67 -24.25 -13.12
N VAL A 252 19.19 -23.20 -13.77
CA VAL A 252 18.43 -22.36 -14.70
C VAL A 252 18.52 -22.98 -16.09
N LYS A 253 17.39 -23.51 -16.56
CA LYS A 253 17.25 -24.05 -17.92
C LYS A 253 16.65 -23.00 -18.84
N LEU A 254 17.31 -22.79 -19.98
CA LEU A 254 16.79 -22.00 -21.09
C LEU A 254 15.95 -22.94 -21.98
N ASP A 255 14.80 -22.48 -22.45
CA ASP A 255 13.99 -23.24 -23.42
C ASP A 255 14.32 -22.80 -24.86
N GLN A 256 13.68 -23.42 -25.85
CA GLN A 256 13.92 -23.18 -27.28
C GLN A 256 13.73 -21.71 -27.71
N SER A 257 13.01 -20.90 -26.93
CA SER A 257 12.86 -19.48 -27.25
C SER A 257 14.18 -18.70 -27.27
N ILE A 258 15.23 -19.25 -26.66
CA ILE A 258 16.57 -18.66 -26.72
C ILE A 258 17.12 -18.63 -28.15
N GLU A 259 16.70 -19.55 -29.01
CA GLU A 259 17.14 -19.60 -30.42
C GLU A 259 16.69 -18.34 -31.18
N VAL A 260 15.54 -17.76 -30.81
CA VAL A 260 15.06 -16.50 -31.38
C VAL A 260 15.98 -15.33 -31.00
N LEU A 261 16.53 -15.36 -29.78
CA LEU A 261 17.54 -14.37 -29.36
C LEU A 261 18.86 -14.61 -30.10
N ASP A 262 19.27 -15.86 -30.25
CA ASP A 262 20.48 -16.24 -30.98
C ASP A 262 20.42 -15.73 -32.44
N GLU A 263 19.31 -15.96 -33.14
CA GLU A 263 19.07 -15.46 -34.50
C GLU A 263 19.16 -13.93 -34.57
N ALA A 264 18.54 -13.22 -33.62
CA ALA A 264 18.52 -11.77 -33.62
C ALA A 264 19.87 -11.14 -33.31
N VAL A 265 20.66 -11.77 -32.43
CA VAL A 265 22.03 -11.35 -32.17
C VAL A 265 22.92 -11.60 -33.39
N ALA A 266 22.72 -12.72 -34.10
CA ALA A 266 23.45 -13.03 -35.33
C ALA A 266 23.25 -12.00 -36.45
N GLU A 267 22.16 -11.22 -36.43
CA GLU A 267 21.97 -10.10 -37.37
C GLU A 267 22.93 -8.92 -37.14
N GLY A 268 23.64 -8.87 -36.00
CA GLY A 268 24.68 -7.87 -35.72
C GLY A 268 24.16 -6.45 -35.46
N ARG A 269 22.84 -6.24 -35.41
CA ARG A 269 22.21 -4.92 -35.19
C ARG A 269 22.16 -4.49 -33.72
N GLY A 270 22.59 -5.37 -32.81
CA GLY A 270 22.30 -5.29 -31.38
C GLY A 270 20.83 -5.59 -31.08
N VAL A 271 20.53 -5.98 -29.85
CA VAL A 271 19.19 -6.44 -29.47
C VAL A 271 18.72 -5.72 -28.22
N VAL A 272 17.43 -5.38 -28.15
CA VAL A 272 16.79 -4.92 -26.91
C VAL A 272 16.04 -6.09 -26.27
N LEU A 273 16.42 -6.44 -25.04
CA LEU A 273 15.71 -7.46 -24.26
C LEU A 273 14.94 -6.81 -23.09
N CYS A 274 13.61 -6.80 -23.20
CA CYS A 274 12.70 -6.33 -22.17
C CYS A 274 12.44 -7.40 -21.13
N VAL A 275 12.80 -7.12 -19.88
CA VAL A 275 12.62 -8.04 -18.75
C VAL A 275 11.90 -7.30 -17.63
N PRO A 276 10.60 -7.56 -17.37
CA PRO A 276 9.91 -6.88 -16.27
C PRO A 276 10.58 -7.21 -14.93
N HIS A 277 10.35 -6.40 -13.89
CA HIS A 277 10.84 -6.61 -12.52
C HIS A 277 10.15 -7.79 -11.82
N PHE A 278 10.11 -8.96 -12.46
CA PHE A 278 9.85 -10.19 -11.75
C PHE A 278 11.06 -10.51 -10.85
N ILE A 279 10.79 -11.19 -9.73
CA ILE A 279 11.86 -11.51 -8.79
C ILE A 279 12.91 -12.39 -9.48
N GLY A 280 14.19 -12.05 -9.32
CA GLY A 280 15.27 -12.84 -9.91
C GLY A 280 15.65 -12.53 -11.35
N HIS A 281 15.01 -11.56 -12.01
CA HIS A 281 15.30 -11.25 -13.41
C HIS A 281 16.81 -11.06 -13.68
N GLU A 282 17.53 -10.30 -12.86
CA GLU A 282 18.98 -10.09 -13.04
C GLU A 282 19.79 -11.40 -13.00
N LEU A 283 19.46 -12.28 -12.05
CA LEU A 283 20.11 -13.58 -11.89
C LEU A 283 19.87 -14.47 -13.11
N MET A 284 18.62 -14.50 -13.56
CA MET A 284 18.21 -15.27 -14.72
C MET A 284 18.88 -14.75 -16.00
N MET A 285 19.03 -13.43 -16.12
CA MET A 285 19.63 -12.77 -17.28
C MET A 285 21.14 -12.91 -17.32
N ALA A 286 21.80 -13.01 -16.15
CA ALA A 286 23.22 -13.34 -16.11
C ALA A 286 23.51 -14.77 -16.63
N VAL A 287 22.58 -15.72 -16.45
CA VAL A 287 22.69 -17.04 -17.10
C VAL A 287 22.53 -16.95 -18.62
N VAL A 288 21.67 -16.05 -19.12
CA VAL A 288 21.52 -15.79 -20.57
C VAL A 288 22.75 -15.09 -21.14
N ALA A 289 23.39 -14.19 -20.37
CA ALA A 289 24.60 -13.48 -20.75
C ALA A 289 25.80 -14.41 -21.06
N ARG A 290 25.72 -15.69 -20.68
CA ARG A 290 26.68 -16.73 -21.07
C ARG A 290 26.68 -17.04 -22.57
N ARG A 291 25.57 -16.75 -23.26
CA ARG A 291 25.44 -17.01 -24.71
C ARG A 291 25.83 -15.80 -25.55
N HIS A 292 25.51 -14.59 -25.08
CA HIS A 292 25.69 -13.35 -25.84
C HIS A 292 26.23 -12.22 -24.96
N PRO A 293 27.08 -11.33 -25.51
CA PRO A 293 27.51 -10.11 -24.82
C PRO A 293 26.30 -9.27 -24.37
N PHE A 294 26.19 -9.09 -23.06
CA PHE A 294 25.02 -8.50 -22.42
C PHE A 294 25.39 -7.24 -21.65
N VAL A 295 24.59 -6.18 -21.80
CA VAL A 295 24.74 -4.93 -21.03
C VAL A 295 23.46 -4.65 -20.27
N MET A 296 23.53 -4.58 -18.94
CA MET A 296 22.38 -4.25 -18.10
C MET A 296 22.29 -2.75 -17.85
N LEU A 297 21.11 -2.17 -18.08
CA LEU A 297 20.86 -0.77 -17.72
C LEU A 297 20.62 -0.63 -16.21
N VAL A 298 21.51 0.09 -15.52
CA VAL A 298 21.53 0.14 -14.06
C VAL A 298 21.42 1.58 -13.57
N ARG A 299 20.34 1.94 -12.87
CA ARG A 299 20.22 3.28 -12.25
C ARG A 299 21.24 3.47 -11.12
N GLN A 300 21.92 4.62 -11.10
CA GLN A 300 22.81 5.03 -10.02
C GLN A 300 22.07 5.05 -8.68
N ALA A 301 22.70 4.46 -7.66
CA ALA A 301 22.13 4.44 -6.32
C ALA A 301 22.30 5.82 -5.65
N PRO A 302 21.35 6.24 -4.79
CA PRO A 302 21.36 7.58 -4.19
C PRO A 302 22.42 7.76 -3.09
N THR A 303 23.09 6.69 -2.65
CA THR A 303 24.12 6.75 -1.60
C THR A 303 25.32 5.89 -1.99
N ALA A 304 26.52 6.31 -1.58
CA ALA A 304 27.76 5.59 -1.86
C ALA A 304 27.71 4.13 -1.40
N GLU A 305 27.19 3.86 -0.20
CA GLU A 305 27.06 2.50 0.31
C GLU A 305 26.13 1.62 -0.54
N ARG A 306 25.01 2.17 -1.03
CA ARG A 306 24.12 1.43 -1.93
C ARG A 306 24.75 1.24 -3.30
N ALA A 307 25.53 2.21 -3.77
CA ALA A 307 26.28 2.11 -5.02
C ALA A 307 27.32 1.00 -4.93
N ALA A 308 28.09 0.93 -3.84
CA ALA A 308 29.06 -0.14 -3.58
C ALA A 308 28.40 -1.53 -3.53
N ARG A 309 27.27 -1.66 -2.83
CA ARG A 309 26.52 -2.92 -2.78
C ARG A 309 26.00 -3.33 -4.16
N LYS A 310 25.51 -2.37 -4.94
CA LYS A 310 25.02 -2.58 -6.30
C LYS A 310 26.15 -2.99 -7.25
N ALA A 311 27.30 -2.33 -7.17
CA ALA A 311 28.50 -2.68 -7.93
C ALA A 311 28.97 -4.10 -7.60
N ARG A 312 29.03 -4.47 -6.30
CA ARG A 312 29.35 -5.83 -5.87
C ARG A 312 28.36 -6.86 -6.46
N TRP A 313 27.08 -6.55 -6.48
CA TRP A 313 26.07 -7.46 -7.04
C TRP A 313 26.27 -7.73 -8.53
N TYR A 314 26.46 -6.70 -9.36
CA TYR A 314 26.67 -6.93 -10.80
C TYR A 314 28.05 -7.50 -11.11
N SER A 315 29.08 -7.18 -10.33
CA SER A 315 30.37 -7.87 -10.41
C SER A 315 30.23 -9.35 -10.08
N ALA A 316 29.44 -9.72 -9.07
CA ALA A 316 29.17 -11.11 -8.74
C ALA A 316 28.33 -11.83 -9.80
N LEU A 317 27.51 -11.12 -10.57
CA LEU A 317 26.77 -11.66 -11.71
C LEU A 317 27.65 -11.86 -12.96
N ASP A 318 28.85 -11.26 -13.00
CA ASP A 318 29.74 -11.26 -14.16
C ASP A 318 29.08 -10.70 -15.43
N VAL A 319 28.45 -9.52 -15.30
CA VAL A 319 27.76 -8.84 -16.41
C VAL A 319 28.21 -7.39 -16.56
N GLU A 320 28.29 -6.92 -17.81
CA GLU A 320 28.54 -5.52 -18.12
C GLU A 320 27.33 -4.67 -17.73
N ILE A 321 27.59 -3.49 -17.17
CA ILE A 321 26.52 -2.56 -16.77
C ILE A 321 26.69 -1.21 -17.46
N LEU A 322 25.57 -0.66 -17.90
CA LEU A 322 25.46 0.72 -18.30
C LEU A 322 24.84 1.53 -17.15
N LEU A 323 25.66 2.31 -16.46
CA LEU A 323 25.21 3.14 -15.34
C LEU A 323 24.43 4.36 -15.86
N ARG A 324 23.16 4.44 -15.46
CA ARG A 324 22.30 5.59 -15.74
C ARG A 324 22.37 6.58 -14.57
N PRO A 325 22.70 7.85 -14.80
CA PRO A 325 22.74 8.87 -13.75
C PRO A 325 21.37 9.05 -13.07
N ALA A 326 21.38 9.63 -11.86
CA ALA A 326 20.15 9.85 -11.09
C ALA A 326 19.17 10.79 -11.80
N GLN A 327 19.70 11.81 -12.47
CA GLN A 327 18.99 12.69 -13.39
C GLN A 327 19.14 12.14 -14.82
N PRO A 328 18.07 11.60 -15.42
CA PRO A 328 18.14 11.04 -16.75
C PRO A 328 18.35 12.15 -17.80
N SER A 329 19.26 11.92 -18.74
CA SER A 329 19.41 12.75 -19.93
C SER A 329 19.05 11.92 -21.15
N THR A 330 17.98 12.32 -21.84
CA THR A 330 17.47 11.59 -23.02
C THR A 330 18.56 11.41 -24.08
N VAL A 331 19.37 12.45 -24.33
CA VAL A 331 20.43 12.43 -25.35
C VAL A 331 21.59 11.55 -24.90
N ARG A 332 22.06 11.69 -23.65
CA ARG A 332 23.18 10.88 -23.13
C ARG A 332 22.82 9.39 -23.07
N ASP A 333 21.60 9.09 -22.63
CA ASP A 333 21.06 7.72 -22.61
C ASP A 333 20.98 7.16 -24.04
N ALA A 334 20.49 7.96 -25.00
CA ALA A 334 20.43 7.58 -26.42
C ALA A 334 21.79 7.17 -26.98
N VAL A 335 22.80 8.03 -26.78
CA VAL A 335 24.16 7.80 -27.28
C VAL A 335 24.75 6.53 -26.64
N ALA A 336 24.53 6.34 -25.34
CA ALA A 336 25.00 5.14 -24.66
C ALA A 336 24.33 3.87 -25.19
N TYR A 337 23.02 3.87 -25.44
CA TYR A 337 22.32 2.71 -26.00
C TYR A 337 22.77 2.42 -27.43
N LEU A 338 22.91 3.46 -28.26
CA LEU A 338 23.42 3.32 -29.62
C LEU A 338 24.83 2.72 -29.66
N LYS A 339 25.69 3.04 -28.68
CA LYS A 339 27.01 2.41 -28.56
C LYS A 339 26.89 0.90 -28.27
N VAL A 340 25.97 0.50 -27.40
CA VAL A 340 25.70 -0.92 -27.12
C VAL A 340 25.20 -1.63 -28.38
N PHE A 341 24.26 -1.02 -29.12
CA PHE A 341 23.71 -1.62 -30.35
C PHE A 341 24.73 -1.72 -31.48
N LYS A 342 25.53 -0.66 -31.70
CA LYS A 342 26.62 -0.67 -32.69
C LYS A 342 27.67 -1.73 -32.40
N ALA A 343 27.84 -2.13 -31.15
CA ALA A 343 28.73 -3.22 -30.75
C ALA A 343 28.07 -4.61 -30.89
N GLY A 344 26.87 -4.71 -31.47
CA GLY A 344 26.15 -5.98 -31.64
C GLY A 344 25.68 -6.61 -30.32
N LYS A 345 25.73 -5.88 -29.20
CA LYS A 345 25.42 -6.41 -27.86
C LYS A 345 23.92 -6.40 -27.58
N VAL A 346 23.51 -7.17 -26.58
CA VAL A 346 22.14 -7.16 -26.04
C VAL A 346 22.02 -6.14 -24.91
N LEU A 347 21.09 -5.18 -25.03
CA LEU A 347 20.74 -4.23 -23.98
C LEU A 347 19.55 -4.74 -23.18
N LEU A 348 19.76 -4.98 -21.88
CA LEU A 348 18.70 -5.34 -20.94
C LEU A 348 18.00 -4.10 -20.40
N ILE A 349 16.67 -4.10 -20.49
CA ILE A 349 15.84 -3.03 -19.92
C ILE A 349 14.67 -3.62 -19.14
N ALA A 350 14.27 -2.94 -18.07
CA ALA A 350 13.07 -3.28 -17.32
C ALA A 350 11.97 -2.22 -17.57
N PRO A 351 10.96 -2.55 -18.41
CA PRO A 351 10.01 -1.55 -18.93
C PRO A 351 8.85 -1.22 -17.99
N ASP A 352 8.69 -1.97 -16.90
CA ASP A 352 7.52 -1.95 -16.01
C ASP A 352 7.63 -0.94 -14.85
N LEU A 353 8.58 -0.01 -14.92
CA LEU A 353 8.64 1.11 -13.99
C LEU A 353 7.60 2.16 -14.35
N LEU A 354 6.74 2.46 -13.37
CA LEU A 354 5.78 3.56 -13.46
C LEU A 354 6.51 4.88 -13.68
N ALA A 355 5.99 5.67 -14.62
CA ALA A 355 6.38 7.05 -14.83
C ALA A 355 5.57 7.98 -13.91
N ASP A 356 6.07 9.19 -13.69
CA ASP A 356 5.31 10.23 -13.01
C ASP A 356 4.05 10.60 -13.83
N PRO A 357 2.99 11.17 -13.22
CA PRO A 357 1.71 11.37 -13.90
C PRO A 357 1.76 12.23 -15.16
N ASP A 358 2.81 13.04 -15.31
CA ASP A 358 3.14 13.93 -16.41
C ASP A 358 4.20 13.35 -17.36
N GLU A 359 4.83 12.23 -16.99
CA GLU A 359 5.85 11.55 -17.79
C GLU A 359 5.33 10.23 -18.41
N GLY A 360 6.02 9.76 -19.44
CA GLY A 360 5.79 8.42 -20.00
C GLY A 360 4.51 8.27 -20.83
N VAL A 361 4.27 7.04 -21.27
CA VAL A 361 3.20 6.66 -22.18
C VAL A 361 2.13 5.91 -21.41
N GLU A 362 0.88 6.37 -21.54
CA GLU A 362 -0.28 5.69 -20.95
C GLU A 362 -0.52 4.36 -21.67
N VAL A 363 -0.66 3.30 -20.89
CA VAL A 363 -0.92 1.93 -21.32
C VAL A 363 -1.98 1.30 -20.42
N SER A 364 -2.66 0.27 -20.93
CA SER A 364 -3.54 -0.57 -20.12
C SER A 364 -2.79 -1.82 -19.65
N ILE A 365 -2.65 -2.00 -18.34
CA ILE A 365 -2.06 -3.19 -17.73
C ILE A 365 -3.14 -3.84 -16.87
N PHE A 366 -3.57 -5.04 -17.25
CA PHE A 366 -4.62 -5.79 -16.55
C PHE A 366 -5.92 -4.98 -16.36
N GLY A 367 -6.34 -4.27 -17.41
CA GLY A 367 -7.54 -3.42 -17.39
C GLY A 367 -7.40 -2.12 -16.60
N ARG A 368 -6.20 -1.78 -16.13
CA ARG A 368 -5.92 -0.54 -15.40
C ARG A 368 -5.01 0.37 -16.22
N ARG A 369 -5.32 1.66 -16.21
CA ARG A 369 -4.43 2.68 -16.80
C ARG A 369 -3.17 2.82 -15.95
N ALA A 370 -2.02 2.78 -16.61
CA ALA A 370 -0.71 3.02 -16.03
C ALA A 370 0.13 3.82 -17.01
N ARG A 371 1.08 4.63 -16.53
CA ARG A 371 2.06 5.31 -17.39
C ARG A 371 3.42 4.63 -17.25
N LEU A 372 4.02 4.19 -18.36
CA LEU A 372 5.34 3.55 -18.38
C LEU A 372 6.35 4.44 -19.11
N ARG A 373 7.64 4.31 -18.76
CA ARG A 373 8.70 5.06 -19.44
C ARG A 373 8.93 4.50 -20.86
N SER A 374 8.86 5.35 -21.88
CA SER A 374 8.96 4.96 -23.30
C SER A 374 10.39 4.96 -23.86
N GLY A 375 11.36 5.53 -23.15
CA GLY A 375 12.68 5.83 -23.72
C GLY A 375 13.31 4.66 -24.44
N ALA A 376 13.37 3.50 -23.80
CA ALA A 376 14.03 2.34 -24.40
C ALA A 376 13.28 1.76 -25.61
N PHE A 377 11.95 1.89 -25.67
CA PHE A 377 11.16 1.52 -26.85
C PHE A 377 11.44 2.46 -28.02
N ALA A 378 11.51 3.77 -27.75
CA ALA A 378 11.83 4.77 -28.77
C ALA A 378 13.22 4.52 -29.37
N PHE A 379 14.19 4.08 -28.55
CA PHE A 379 15.54 3.77 -29.02
C PHE A 379 15.64 2.47 -29.82
N ALA A 380 14.88 1.42 -29.45
CA ALA A 380 14.81 0.20 -30.26
C ALA A 380 14.33 0.51 -31.69
N VAL A 381 13.27 1.32 -31.81
CA VAL A 381 12.71 1.75 -33.10
C VAL A 381 13.71 2.60 -33.87
N THR A 382 14.38 3.55 -33.20
CA THR A 382 15.34 4.45 -33.83
C THR A 382 16.58 3.70 -34.33
N ALA A 383 17.07 2.74 -33.56
CA ALA A 383 18.23 1.92 -33.90
C ALA A 383 17.92 0.79 -34.89
N ASN A 384 16.64 0.57 -35.22
CA ASN A 384 16.18 -0.61 -35.98
C ASN A 384 16.72 -1.92 -35.36
N ALA A 385 16.81 -1.96 -34.03
CA ALA A 385 17.27 -3.12 -33.27
C ALA A 385 16.10 -4.07 -33.03
N PRO A 386 16.25 -5.39 -33.25
CA PRO A 386 15.29 -6.39 -32.80
C PRO A 386 14.94 -6.20 -31.33
N TRP A 387 13.65 -6.35 -31.02
CA TRP A 387 13.13 -6.17 -29.67
C TRP A 387 12.33 -7.38 -29.23
N PHE A 388 12.70 -7.92 -28.07
CA PHE A 388 12.04 -9.08 -27.47
C PHE A 388 11.55 -8.76 -26.08
N VAL A 389 10.38 -9.29 -25.73
CA VAL A 389 9.95 -9.43 -24.34
C VAL A 389 10.38 -10.82 -23.88
N PHE A 390 11.10 -10.87 -22.76
CA PHE A 390 11.80 -12.08 -22.33
C PHE A 390 10.90 -13.32 -22.35
N PRO A 391 11.36 -14.42 -22.95
CA PRO A 391 10.55 -15.62 -23.09
C PRO A 391 10.50 -16.47 -21.82
N ARG A 392 9.72 -17.54 -21.90
CA ARG A 392 9.22 -18.32 -20.77
C ARG A 392 10.35 -19.05 -20.01
N TYR A 393 10.21 -19.19 -18.69
CA TYR A 393 11.07 -20.09 -17.89
C TYR A 393 10.38 -21.43 -17.65
N GLY A 394 10.90 -22.50 -18.24
CA GLY A 394 10.43 -23.87 -18.07
C GLY A 394 10.87 -24.51 -16.75
N ASN A 395 9.90 -24.85 -15.91
CA ASN A 395 9.92 -26.04 -15.06
C ASN A 395 8.58 -26.76 -15.31
N PRO A 396 8.45 -28.09 -15.14
CA PRO A 396 7.38 -28.88 -15.75
C PRO A 396 6.01 -28.62 -15.09
N ILE A 397 5.31 -27.56 -15.52
CA ILE A 397 3.90 -27.25 -15.22
C ILE A 397 3.32 -26.56 -16.49
N PRO A 398 2.10 -26.91 -16.97
CA PRO A 398 1.71 -26.78 -18.38
C PRO A 398 1.44 -25.36 -18.91
N ALA A 399 1.31 -25.31 -20.24
CA ALA A 399 1.63 -24.25 -21.19
C ALA A 399 0.70 -23.04 -21.32
N TRP A 400 1.29 -21.86 -21.58
CA TRP A 400 0.69 -20.75 -22.35
C TRP A 400 1.78 -20.07 -23.20
N CYS A 401 1.51 -19.88 -24.50
CA CYS A 401 2.42 -19.32 -25.49
C CYS A 401 1.81 -18.04 -26.09
N PHE A 402 2.58 -16.96 -26.21
CA PHE A 402 2.22 -15.80 -27.03
C PHE A 402 3.15 -15.76 -28.23
N ARG A 403 2.66 -16.23 -29.38
CA ARG A 403 3.34 -16.10 -30.67
C ARG A 403 2.87 -14.80 -31.31
N SER A 404 3.62 -13.71 -31.19
CA SER A 404 3.38 -12.55 -32.05
C SER A 404 3.89 -12.89 -33.44
N SER A 405 2.99 -13.29 -34.35
CA SER A 405 3.31 -13.43 -35.75
C SER A 405 3.56 -12.05 -36.36
N VAL A 406 4.78 -11.55 -36.32
CA VAL A 406 5.22 -10.53 -37.28
C VAL A 406 5.40 -11.27 -38.61
N ARG A 407 4.31 -11.41 -39.37
CA ARG A 407 4.39 -11.86 -40.77
C ARG A 407 5.26 -10.83 -41.50
N ARG A 408 6.40 -11.27 -42.04
CA ARG A 408 7.17 -10.53 -43.06
C ARG A 408 6.23 -10.29 -44.25
N SER A 409 5.56 -9.14 -44.32
CA SER A 409 4.95 -8.68 -45.57
C SER A 409 6.07 -8.14 -46.47
N ARG A 410 6.61 -9.00 -47.35
CA ARG A 410 7.27 -8.54 -48.57
C ARG A 410 6.18 -7.93 -49.45
N ILE A 411 6.11 -6.60 -49.49
CA ILE A 411 5.31 -5.89 -50.48
C ILE A 411 6.20 -5.72 -51.72
N ILE A 412 5.83 -6.42 -52.78
CA ILE A 412 6.34 -6.21 -54.15
C ILE A 412 5.77 -4.86 -54.62
N PRO A 413 6.57 -3.94 -55.19
CA PRO A 413 6.06 -2.65 -55.63
C PRO A 413 5.18 -2.85 -56.86
N THR A 414 3.89 -2.52 -56.74
CA THR A 414 2.96 -2.40 -57.87
C THR A 414 2.84 -0.93 -58.27
N ALA A 415 2.85 -0.71 -59.58
CA ALA A 415 2.92 0.58 -60.24
C ALA A 415 1.74 1.51 -59.93
N THR A 416 2.04 2.80 -59.89
CA THR A 416 1.14 3.94 -59.74
C THR A 416 0.20 4.09 -60.94
N PRO A 417 -1.12 4.30 -60.75
CA PRO A 417 -1.98 4.88 -61.77
C PRO A 417 -2.13 6.41 -61.57
N PRO A 418 -2.50 7.16 -62.63
CA PRO A 418 -2.31 8.60 -62.70
C PRO A 418 -3.45 9.41 -62.07
N PHE A 419 -3.09 10.66 -61.75
CA PHE A 419 -3.93 11.75 -61.25
C PHE A 419 -5.26 11.93 -61.99
N ALA A 420 -6.33 12.18 -61.23
CA ALA A 420 -7.56 12.78 -61.73
C ALA A 420 -7.99 13.99 -60.88
N ARG A 421 -8.47 15.01 -61.58
CA ARG A 421 -8.60 16.44 -61.23
C ARG A 421 -9.53 16.78 -60.08
N VAL A 422 -9.13 17.84 -59.40
CA VAL A 422 -9.91 18.79 -58.59
C VAL A 422 -11.10 19.36 -59.37
N ARG A 423 -12.29 19.41 -58.74
CA ARG A 423 -13.36 20.36 -59.09
C ARG A 423 -13.84 21.10 -57.85
N ARG A 424 -13.65 22.42 -57.87
CA ARG A 424 -14.29 23.41 -56.97
C ARG A 424 -15.70 23.71 -57.47
N THR A 425 -16.66 23.74 -56.56
CA THR A 425 -17.84 24.63 -56.53
C THR A 425 -18.11 24.85 -55.03
N GLY A 426 -18.44 26.01 -54.48
CA GLY A 426 -19.12 27.18 -55.01
C GLY A 426 -20.25 27.51 -54.02
N VAL A 427 -20.12 28.64 -53.32
CA VAL A 427 -20.93 29.13 -52.19
C VAL A 427 -22.41 29.32 -52.53
N ALA A 428 -23.32 29.03 -51.58
CA ALA A 428 -24.57 29.77 -51.39
C ALA A 428 -25.10 29.58 -49.96
N GLY A 429 -25.37 30.68 -49.25
CA GLY A 429 -25.96 30.68 -47.91
C GLY A 429 -27.49 30.73 -47.93
N SER A 430 -28.12 30.29 -46.84
CA SER A 430 -29.41 30.85 -46.42
C SER A 430 -29.58 30.72 -44.90
N LYS A 431 -30.05 31.81 -44.30
CA LYS A 431 -30.50 31.93 -42.90
C LYS A 431 -31.95 31.45 -42.83
N ILE A 432 -32.31 30.53 -41.95
CA ILE A 432 -33.71 30.37 -41.49
C ILE A 432 -33.78 30.01 -39.99
N ASN A 433 -34.32 30.98 -39.24
CA ASN A 433 -35.18 30.97 -38.05
C ASN A 433 -35.06 29.90 -36.95
N CYS A 434 -34.73 30.41 -35.76
CA CYS A 434 -35.13 29.91 -34.45
C CYS A 434 -36.66 29.82 -34.33
N ALA A 435 -37.17 28.61 -34.08
CA ALA A 435 -38.50 28.39 -33.52
C ALA A 435 -38.42 27.57 -32.23
N ARG A 436 -38.71 28.29 -31.15
CA ARG A 436 -39.21 27.92 -29.82
C ARG A 436 -39.88 26.53 -29.76
N ILE A 437 -39.24 25.55 -29.12
CA ILE A 437 -39.88 24.28 -28.72
C ILE A 437 -40.13 24.29 -27.20
N ARG A 438 -41.41 24.15 -26.86
CA ARG A 438 -42.00 24.04 -25.52
C ARG A 438 -41.38 22.90 -24.72
N ARG A 439 -41.08 23.16 -23.44
CA ARG A 439 -40.85 22.15 -22.41
C ARG A 439 -42.19 21.50 -22.06
N SER A 440 -42.40 20.24 -22.44
CA SER A 440 -43.34 19.34 -21.77
C SER A 440 -42.55 18.45 -20.82
N GLY A 441 -42.89 18.53 -19.53
CA GLY A 441 -42.35 17.64 -18.52
C GLY A 441 -42.87 16.23 -18.69
N CYS A 442 -41.96 15.26 -18.59
CA CYS A 442 -42.29 13.86 -18.31
C CYS A 442 -41.47 13.41 -17.10
N SER A 443 -42.18 13.21 -16.00
CA SER A 443 -41.80 12.34 -14.89
C SER A 443 -41.58 10.94 -15.44
N GLY A 444 -40.33 10.46 -15.38
CA GLY A 444 -39.93 9.13 -15.82
C GLY A 444 -38.88 8.58 -14.87
N SER A 445 -39.34 8.02 -13.75
CA SER A 445 -38.55 7.18 -12.87
C SER A 445 -38.17 5.90 -13.62
N THR A 446 -36.97 5.85 -14.17
CA THR A 446 -36.36 4.60 -14.63
C THR A 446 -35.36 4.12 -13.58
N SER A 447 -35.85 3.24 -12.70
CA SER A 447 -35.04 2.30 -11.93
C SER A 447 -34.40 1.29 -12.88
N ALA A 448 -33.27 1.65 -13.49
CA ALA A 448 -32.47 0.76 -14.32
C ALA A 448 -31.12 0.48 -13.65
N GLY A 449 -30.88 -0.79 -13.32
CA GLY A 449 -29.52 -1.35 -13.25
C GLY A 449 -28.79 -1.33 -11.91
N ARG A 450 -29.39 -1.81 -10.81
CA ARG A 450 -28.56 -2.38 -9.73
C ARG A 450 -28.04 -3.73 -10.21
N ILE A 451 -26.86 -3.70 -10.82
CA ILE A 451 -26.01 -4.88 -10.96
C ILE A 451 -25.86 -5.47 -9.56
N SER A 452 -26.46 -6.64 -9.34
CA SER A 452 -26.33 -7.40 -8.11
C SER A 452 -24.89 -7.89 -8.04
N CYS A 453 -24.02 -7.06 -7.46
CA CYS A 453 -22.69 -7.48 -7.06
C CYS A 453 -22.86 -8.64 -6.08
N ALA A 454 -22.47 -9.84 -6.51
CA ALA A 454 -22.44 -11.02 -5.65
C ALA A 454 -21.77 -10.65 -4.33
N ARG A 455 -22.55 -10.64 -3.25
CA ARG A 455 -22.05 -10.33 -1.91
C ARG A 455 -20.96 -11.36 -1.60
N PRO A 456 -19.73 -10.94 -1.25
CA PRO A 456 -18.69 -11.86 -0.83
C PRO A 456 -19.20 -12.69 0.36
N PRO A 457 -18.76 -13.95 0.51
CA PRO A 457 -19.31 -14.88 1.49
C PRO A 457 -19.25 -14.30 2.92
N GLU A 458 -20.41 -14.32 3.59
CA GLU A 458 -20.72 -13.76 4.93
C GLU A 458 -19.77 -14.21 6.06
N ARG A 459 -19.02 -15.30 5.90
CA ARG A 459 -18.09 -15.82 6.94
C ARG A 459 -16.94 -14.89 7.34
N ARG A 460 -16.73 -13.75 6.68
CA ARG A 460 -15.64 -12.83 7.04
C ARG A 460 -15.92 -12.02 8.31
N HIS A 461 -17.16 -11.95 8.77
CA HIS A 461 -17.55 -11.04 9.85
C HIS A 461 -17.31 -11.62 11.26
N GLU A 462 -17.44 -12.94 11.44
CA GLU A 462 -17.20 -13.61 12.73
C GLU A 462 -15.72 -13.59 13.15
N LEU A 463 -14.80 -13.77 12.19
CA LEU A 463 -13.37 -13.80 12.48
C LEU A 463 -12.84 -12.45 12.97
N ASN A 464 -13.49 -11.34 12.58
CA ASN A 464 -13.03 -9.99 12.93
C ASN A 464 -13.23 -9.68 14.42
N PHE A 465 -14.32 -10.16 15.02
CA PHE A 465 -14.58 -9.94 16.44
C PHE A 465 -13.61 -10.75 17.32
N LEU A 466 -13.33 -12.00 16.95
CA LEU A 466 -12.31 -12.81 17.62
C LEU A 466 -10.92 -12.17 17.55
N ILE A 467 -10.58 -11.51 16.44
CA ILE A 467 -9.32 -10.74 16.33
C ILE A 467 -9.28 -9.58 17.32
N VAL A 468 -10.39 -8.84 17.49
CA VAL A 468 -10.47 -7.73 18.47
C VAL A 468 -10.28 -8.26 19.88
N LEU A 469 -10.98 -9.35 20.24
CA LEU A 469 -10.81 -10.00 21.54
C LEU A 469 -9.38 -10.50 21.74
N GLY A 470 -8.74 -11.08 20.72
CA GLY A 470 -7.36 -11.53 20.76
C GLY A 470 -6.36 -10.38 20.99
N VAL A 471 -6.54 -9.24 20.30
CA VAL A 471 -5.69 -8.05 20.51
C VAL A 471 -5.91 -7.45 21.90
N ALA A 472 -7.16 -7.37 22.37
CA ALA A 472 -7.48 -6.89 23.71
C ALA A 472 -6.90 -7.79 24.80
N ALA A 473 -7.05 -9.12 24.66
CA ALA A 473 -6.46 -10.10 25.57
C ALA A 473 -4.94 -10.02 25.60
N PHE A 474 -4.29 -9.83 24.45
CA PHE A 474 -2.85 -9.59 24.37
C PHE A 474 -2.44 -8.30 25.11
N GLY A 475 -3.17 -7.19 24.93
CA GLY A 475 -2.95 -5.95 25.66
C GLY A 475 -3.09 -6.11 27.18
N LEU A 476 -4.13 -6.82 27.63
CA LEU A 476 -4.35 -7.15 29.04
C LEU A 476 -3.25 -8.05 29.61
N GLY A 477 -2.80 -9.04 28.83
CA GLY A 477 -1.68 -9.91 29.21
C GLY A 477 -0.37 -9.14 29.40
N LEU A 478 -0.09 -8.17 28.53
CA LEU A 478 1.07 -7.27 28.68
C LEU A 478 0.94 -6.35 29.89
N LEU A 479 -0.24 -5.79 30.12
CA LEU A 479 -0.52 -4.97 31.31
C LEU A 479 -0.28 -5.77 32.59
N TRP A 480 -0.76 -7.01 32.63
CA TRP A 480 -0.54 -7.94 33.74
C TRP A 480 0.93 -8.29 33.92
N ALA A 481 1.63 -8.69 32.85
CA ALA A 481 3.05 -9.03 32.92
C ALA A 481 3.90 -7.85 33.42
N ALA A 482 3.65 -6.64 32.93
CA ALA A 482 4.38 -5.45 33.35
C ALA A 482 4.11 -5.08 34.81
N GLN A 483 2.85 -5.19 35.28
CA GLN A 483 2.53 -4.98 36.68
C GLN A 483 3.16 -6.06 37.57
N SER A 484 3.13 -7.32 37.15
CA SER A 484 3.78 -8.45 37.82
C SER A 484 5.28 -8.24 38.00
N ILE A 485 5.97 -7.76 36.95
CA ILE A 485 7.39 -7.39 37.04
C ILE A 485 7.60 -6.24 38.03
N ALA A 486 6.74 -5.22 38.00
CA ALA A 486 6.86 -4.07 38.91
C ALA A 486 6.62 -4.45 40.38
N LEU A 487 5.67 -5.35 40.66
CA LEU A 487 5.41 -5.89 41.99
C LEU A 487 6.57 -6.76 42.48
N TRP A 488 7.08 -7.65 41.61
CA TRP A 488 8.23 -8.48 41.91
C TRP A 488 9.48 -7.64 42.27
N GLN A 489 9.71 -6.53 41.56
CA GLN A 489 10.83 -5.61 41.84
C GLN A 489 10.76 -4.91 43.20
N ILE A 490 9.58 -4.83 43.83
CA ILE A 490 9.40 -4.23 45.16
C ILE A 490 9.18 -5.29 46.26
N GLY A 491 9.36 -6.58 45.94
CA GLY A 491 9.17 -7.67 46.89
C GLY A 491 7.72 -7.99 47.23
N GLU A 492 6.75 -7.47 46.47
CA GLU A 492 5.33 -7.77 46.64
C GLU A 492 4.95 -9.03 45.85
N PRO A 493 4.00 -9.84 46.34
CA PRO A 493 3.52 -11.00 45.61
C PRO A 493 2.83 -10.58 44.30
N LEU A 494 2.94 -11.45 43.30
CA LEU A 494 2.19 -11.33 42.05
C LEU A 494 0.69 -11.24 42.34
N ALA A 495 0.01 -10.31 41.68
CA ALA A 495 -1.43 -10.12 41.85
C ALA A 495 -2.21 -10.71 40.67
N TRP A 496 -3.23 -11.52 40.97
CA TRP A 496 -4.26 -11.92 40.02
C TRP A 496 -5.63 -11.70 40.67
N PRO A 497 -6.50 -10.83 40.14
CA PRO A 497 -6.33 -9.96 38.95
C PRO A 497 -5.39 -8.76 39.19
N LEU A 498 -5.31 -7.84 38.21
CA LEU A 498 -4.48 -6.62 38.27
C LEU A 498 -4.73 -5.81 39.56
N ARG A 499 -3.69 -5.53 40.35
CA ARG A 499 -3.75 -4.75 41.60
C ARG A 499 -3.39 -3.29 41.34
N PHE A 500 -4.40 -2.43 41.20
CA PHE A 500 -4.20 -0.98 41.03
C PHE A 500 -4.00 -0.23 42.34
N GLU A 501 -4.29 -0.88 43.46
CA GLU A 501 -4.15 -0.35 44.82
C GLU A 501 -2.83 -0.81 45.42
N THR A 502 -1.80 -0.03 45.13
CA THR A 502 -0.48 -0.14 45.75
C THR A 502 -0.15 1.24 46.29
N SER A 503 0.55 1.34 47.42
CA SER A 503 1.06 2.62 47.91
C SER A 503 2.25 3.08 47.06
N ASP A 504 2.99 2.13 46.46
CA ASP A 504 4.24 2.37 45.76
C ASP A 504 4.08 3.21 44.48
N PRO A 505 4.82 4.32 44.33
CA PRO A 505 4.70 5.21 43.18
C PRO A 505 5.17 4.58 41.87
N ARG A 506 6.13 3.65 41.88
CA ARG A 506 6.65 2.99 40.68
C ARG A 506 5.58 2.11 40.06
N VAL A 507 4.91 1.29 40.87
CA VAL A 507 3.83 0.41 40.38
C VAL A 507 2.63 1.22 39.88
N LYS A 508 2.30 2.36 40.52
CA LYS A 508 1.26 3.29 40.02
C LYS A 508 1.61 3.89 38.67
N VAL A 509 2.85 4.35 38.49
CA VAL A 509 3.32 4.93 37.23
C VAL A 509 3.34 3.86 36.14
N THR A 510 3.93 2.70 36.41
CA THR A 510 3.95 1.56 35.48
C THR A 510 2.54 1.18 35.05
N SER A 511 1.61 1.01 35.99
CA SER A 511 0.23 0.66 35.68
C SER A 511 -0.44 1.71 34.78
N ARG A 512 -0.23 3.00 35.07
CA ARG A 512 -0.78 4.10 34.23
C ARG A 512 -0.21 4.10 32.82
N VAL A 513 1.12 3.97 32.70
CA VAL A 513 1.80 3.91 31.39
C VAL A 513 1.31 2.69 30.60
N MET A 514 1.19 1.54 31.25
CA MET A 514 0.78 0.30 30.60
C MET A 514 -0.70 0.31 30.18
N ILE A 515 -1.59 0.99 30.92
CA ILE A 515 -2.98 1.21 30.46
C ILE A 515 -2.98 1.97 29.14
N HIS A 516 -2.22 3.07 29.04
CA HIS A 516 -2.12 3.83 27.79
C HIS A 516 -1.51 3.00 26.67
N ILE A 517 -0.44 2.23 26.94
CA ILE A 517 0.15 1.31 25.96
C ILE A 517 -0.89 0.27 25.50
N GLY A 518 -1.68 -0.29 26.42
CA GLY A 518 -2.76 -1.22 26.11
C GLY A 518 -3.79 -0.61 25.15
N TRP A 519 -4.22 0.64 25.39
CA TRP A 519 -5.10 1.35 24.48
C TRP A 519 -4.46 1.59 23.11
N PHE A 520 -3.18 2.00 23.06
CA PHE A 520 -2.46 2.13 21.81
C PHE A 520 -2.38 0.79 21.04
N ILE A 521 -2.14 -0.32 21.72
CA ILE A 521 -2.15 -1.65 21.11
C ILE A 521 -3.54 -1.98 20.54
N ILE A 522 -4.63 -1.66 21.24
CA ILE A 522 -5.98 -1.91 20.73
C ILE A 522 -6.28 -1.03 19.52
N ILE A 523 -6.03 0.28 19.61
CA ILE A 523 -6.33 1.26 18.55
C ILE A 523 -5.55 0.99 17.27
N PHE A 524 -4.25 0.67 17.38
CA PHE A 524 -3.38 0.47 16.21
C PHE A 524 -3.23 -0.99 15.81
N GLY A 525 -3.15 -1.89 16.79
CA GLY A 525 -2.99 -3.32 16.58
C GLY A 525 -4.23 -3.96 15.98
N THR A 526 -5.44 -3.52 16.34
CA THR A 526 -6.68 -4.10 15.78
C THR A 526 -6.81 -3.85 14.27
N PRO A 527 -6.70 -2.60 13.76
CA PRO A 527 -6.68 -2.37 12.32
C PRO A 527 -5.58 -3.17 11.61
N LEU A 528 -4.36 -3.20 12.16
CA LEU A 528 -3.24 -3.95 11.58
C LEU A 528 -3.53 -5.45 11.49
N ALA A 529 -4.09 -6.06 12.54
CA ALA A 529 -4.45 -7.46 12.57
C ALA A 529 -5.56 -7.79 11.56
N LEU A 530 -6.46 -6.83 11.30
CA LEU A 530 -7.50 -6.92 10.27
C LEU A 530 -6.99 -6.61 8.85
N GLY A 531 -5.70 -6.28 8.68
CA GLY A 531 -5.12 -5.90 7.39
C GLY A 531 -5.51 -4.50 6.91
N ILE A 532 -6.11 -3.69 7.77
CA ILE A 532 -6.45 -2.28 7.51
C ILE A 532 -5.27 -1.42 7.97
N SER A 533 -4.81 -0.49 7.15
CA SER A 533 -3.75 0.41 7.61
C SER A 533 -4.31 1.33 8.72
N PRO A 534 -3.57 1.61 9.81
CA PRO A 534 -4.06 2.51 10.86
C PRO A 534 -4.50 3.87 10.31
N ARG A 535 -3.80 4.39 9.30
CA ARG A 535 -4.17 5.63 8.62
C ARG A 535 -5.56 5.55 7.97
N GLU A 536 -5.85 4.45 7.27
CA GLU A 536 -7.15 4.25 6.65
C GLU A 536 -8.26 4.14 7.71
N TRP A 537 -7.99 3.43 8.80
CA TRP A 537 -8.91 3.38 9.94
C TRP A 537 -9.15 4.77 10.54
N PHE A 538 -8.10 5.58 10.78
CA PHE A 538 -8.27 6.96 11.25
C PHE A 538 -9.09 7.83 10.29
N HIS A 539 -8.90 7.69 8.98
CA HIS A 539 -9.72 8.42 8.00
C HIS A 539 -11.18 7.97 7.99
N GLN A 540 -11.45 6.70 8.32
CA GLN A 540 -12.82 6.19 8.46
C GLN A 540 -13.49 6.76 9.72
N GLU A 541 -12.80 6.73 10.87
CA GLU A 541 -13.38 7.14 12.15
C GLU A 541 -13.40 8.68 12.36
N PHE A 542 -12.46 9.39 11.73
CA PHE A 542 -12.33 10.86 11.75
C PHE A 542 -12.47 11.41 10.33
N PRO A 543 -13.70 11.44 9.78
CA PRO A 543 -13.95 11.98 8.45
C PRO A 543 -13.56 13.46 8.36
N THR A 544 -13.11 13.87 7.17
CA THR A 544 -12.80 15.27 6.83
C THR A 544 -13.75 15.79 5.75
N PRO A 545 -14.24 17.05 5.84
CA PRO A 545 -13.87 18.07 6.83
C PRO A 545 -14.40 17.77 8.23
N VAL A 546 -13.74 18.31 9.25
CA VAL A 546 -14.15 18.16 10.65
C VAL A 546 -15.51 18.83 10.85
N PRO A 547 -16.52 18.15 11.40
CA PRO A 547 -17.86 18.69 11.61
C PRO A 547 -17.89 19.60 12.85
N TRP A 548 -17.18 20.74 12.80
CA TRP A 548 -17.02 21.65 13.94
C TRP A 548 -18.34 22.10 14.57
N ARG A 549 -19.36 22.37 13.74
CA ARG A 549 -20.69 22.74 14.22
C ARG A 549 -21.28 21.63 15.10
N ASP A 550 -21.26 20.40 14.63
CA ASP A 550 -21.88 19.28 15.34
C ASP A 550 -21.09 18.92 16.60
N ILE A 551 -19.76 19.06 16.57
CA ILE A 551 -18.89 18.93 17.75
C ILE A 551 -19.28 19.96 18.82
N ILE A 552 -19.42 21.24 18.46
CA ILE A 552 -19.79 22.31 19.40
C ILE A 552 -21.19 22.06 19.97
N VAL A 553 -22.15 21.70 19.11
CA VAL A 553 -23.54 21.41 19.54
C VAL A 553 -23.56 20.22 20.50
N ALA A 554 -22.94 19.09 20.15
CA ALA A 554 -22.89 17.91 21.00
C ALA A 554 -22.18 18.18 22.34
N PHE A 555 -21.11 18.99 22.33
CA PHE A 555 -20.44 19.43 23.53
C PHE A 555 -21.38 20.20 24.47
N TRP A 556 -22.12 21.18 23.95
CA TRP A 556 -23.05 21.99 24.75
C TRP A 556 -24.30 21.22 25.19
N ILE A 557 -24.85 20.34 24.36
CA ILE A 557 -25.97 19.45 24.71
C ILE A 557 -25.61 18.59 25.93
N MET A 558 -24.35 18.15 26.07
CA MET A 558 -23.93 17.41 27.25
C MET A 558 -23.55 18.32 28.42
N LEU A 559 -22.90 19.45 28.16
CA LEU A 559 -22.37 20.33 29.21
C LEU A 559 -23.49 21.06 29.98
N LEU A 560 -24.46 21.67 29.28
CA LEU A 560 -25.52 22.47 29.90
C LEU A 560 -26.37 21.69 30.92
N PRO A 561 -26.90 20.49 30.63
CA PRO A 561 -27.63 19.68 31.61
C PRO A 561 -26.84 19.40 32.88
N ILE A 562 -25.53 19.13 32.75
CA ILE A 562 -24.67 18.85 33.90
C ILE A 562 -24.56 20.08 34.80
N TRP A 563 -24.36 21.27 34.21
CA TRP A 563 -24.31 22.51 34.97
C TRP A 563 -25.67 22.88 35.58
N LEU A 564 -26.77 22.66 34.86
CA LEU A 564 -28.12 22.87 35.38
C LEU A 564 -28.42 21.94 36.56
N MET A 565 -28.02 20.68 36.45
CA MET A 565 -28.12 19.70 37.54
C MET A 565 -27.31 20.16 38.76
N TYR A 566 -26.08 20.65 38.57
CA TYR A 566 -25.30 21.20 39.67
C TYR A 566 -25.96 22.43 40.30
N ALA A 567 -26.49 23.35 39.48
CA ALA A 567 -27.20 24.52 39.98
C ALA A 567 -28.39 24.10 40.84
N LEU A 568 -29.21 23.15 40.37
CA LEU A 568 -30.33 22.59 41.11
C LEU A 568 -29.88 21.95 42.43
N CYS A 569 -28.87 21.09 42.38
CA CYS A 569 -28.33 20.42 43.57
C CYS A 569 -27.75 21.43 44.58
N ILE A 570 -27.18 22.54 44.12
CA ILE A 570 -26.72 23.65 44.98
C ILE A 570 -27.90 24.38 45.61
N THR A 571 -28.93 24.72 44.82
CA THR A 571 -30.14 25.39 45.29
C THR A 571 -30.89 24.58 46.35
N VAL A 572 -30.95 23.25 46.18
CA VAL A 572 -31.61 22.33 47.15
C VAL A 572 -30.71 22.04 48.37
N GLY A 573 -29.45 22.47 48.36
CA GLY A 573 -28.51 22.22 49.46
C GLY A 573 -27.89 20.82 49.47
N TRP A 574 -28.11 20.02 48.42
CA TRP A 574 -27.47 18.70 48.25
C TRP A 574 -26.00 18.79 47.84
N VAL A 575 -25.59 19.94 47.30
CA VAL A 575 -24.20 20.24 46.95
C VAL A 575 -23.84 21.59 47.57
N ARG A 576 -22.81 21.62 48.43
CA ARG A 576 -22.33 22.85 49.07
C ARG A 576 -21.02 23.29 48.43
N ILE A 577 -20.89 24.59 48.12
CA ILE A 577 -19.62 25.14 47.64
C ILE A 577 -18.64 25.19 48.83
N GLN A 578 -17.66 24.30 48.80
CA GLN A 578 -16.61 24.17 49.80
C GLN A 578 -15.29 23.81 49.09
N PRO A 579 -14.37 24.77 48.89
CA PRO A 579 -13.08 24.52 48.26
C PRO A 579 -12.24 23.51 49.05
N LYS A 580 -11.77 22.43 48.40
CA LYS A 580 -11.07 21.31 49.08
C LYS A 580 -9.55 21.50 49.27
N HIS A 581 -8.96 22.48 48.58
CA HIS A 581 -7.51 22.73 48.59
C HIS A 581 -7.25 24.23 48.67
N ASP A 582 -6.03 24.65 48.99
CA ASP A 582 -5.59 26.05 48.89
C ASP A 582 -5.64 26.57 47.44
N ALA A 583 -5.59 27.88 47.26
CA ALA A 583 -5.76 28.51 45.95
C ALA A 583 -4.70 28.10 44.92
N ALA A 584 -3.45 27.92 45.32
CA ALA A 584 -2.36 27.54 44.41
C ALA A 584 -2.53 26.09 43.95
N THR A 585 -2.77 25.16 44.88
CA THR A 585 -3.04 23.76 44.57
C THR A 585 -4.28 23.61 43.70
N ARG A 586 -5.35 24.38 43.96
CA ARG A 586 -6.55 24.38 43.10
C ARG A 586 -6.25 24.80 41.67
N ARG A 587 -5.47 25.86 41.44
CA ARG A 587 -5.10 26.31 40.08
C ARG A 587 -4.33 25.25 39.31
N ILE A 588 -3.35 24.61 39.96
CA ILE A 588 -2.56 23.52 39.34
C ILE A 588 -3.45 22.32 39.02
N LYS A 589 -4.31 21.91 39.97
CA LYS A 589 -5.25 20.80 39.75
C LYS A 589 -6.26 21.12 38.66
N LEU A 590 -6.77 22.35 38.61
CA LEU A 590 -7.71 22.81 37.59
C LEU A 590 -7.07 22.76 36.20
N LEU A 591 -5.85 23.29 36.05
CA LEU A 591 -5.11 23.23 34.77
C LEU A 591 -4.89 21.78 34.31
N ARG A 592 -4.46 20.91 35.22
CA ARG A 592 -4.27 19.49 34.93
C ARG A 592 -5.58 18.79 34.55
N ARG A 593 -6.67 19.11 35.25
CA ARG A 593 -8.02 18.61 34.98
C ARG A 593 -8.67 19.23 33.75
N PHE A 594 -8.13 20.32 33.22
CA PHE A 594 -8.59 20.91 31.98
C PHE A 594 -7.91 20.27 30.76
N ILE A 595 -6.59 20.02 30.84
CA ILE A 595 -5.82 19.46 29.73
C ILE A 595 -5.94 17.92 29.65
N GLY A 596 -5.98 17.25 30.79
CA GLY A 596 -5.95 15.78 30.88
C GLY A 596 -7.17 15.04 30.27
N PRO A 597 -8.42 15.54 30.39
CA PRO A 597 -9.60 14.82 29.93
C PRO A 597 -9.69 14.56 28.43
N LEU A 598 -9.26 15.51 27.60
CA LEU A 598 -9.51 15.41 26.16
C LEU A 598 -8.74 14.23 25.52
N PRO A 599 -7.43 14.03 25.79
CA PRO A 599 -6.73 12.83 25.35
C PRO A 599 -7.33 11.54 25.91
N LEU A 600 -7.78 11.56 27.16
CA LEU A 600 -8.38 10.42 27.83
C LEU A 600 -9.69 9.99 27.14
N ALA A 601 -10.64 10.92 27.00
CA ALA A 601 -11.89 10.70 26.28
C ALA A 601 -11.64 10.24 24.84
N THR A 602 -10.66 10.85 24.15
CA THR A 602 -10.29 10.44 22.79
C THR A 602 -9.85 8.98 22.72
N LEU A 603 -8.98 8.54 23.65
CA LEU A 603 -8.50 7.16 23.68
C LEU A 603 -9.61 6.17 24.06
N GLU A 604 -10.44 6.51 25.05
CA GLU A 604 -11.56 5.69 25.47
C GLU A 604 -12.59 5.54 24.33
N GLU A 605 -13.02 6.63 23.71
CA GLU A 605 -13.97 6.56 22.59
C GLU A 605 -13.39 5.84 21.37
N ALA A 606 -12.09 6.02 21.07
CA ALA A 606 -11.43 5.27 20.01
C ALA A 606 -11.47 3.75 20.24
N VAL A 607 -11.25 3.30 21.48
CA VAL A 607 -11.32 1.87 21.84
C VAL A 607 -12.76 1.37 21.83
N PHE A 608 -13.66 2.00 22.57
CA PHE A 608 -15.00 1.47 22.78
C PHE A 608 -15.92 1.67 21.58
N ARG A 609 -15.82 2.80 20.88
CA ARG A 609 -16.73 3.14 19.76
C ARG A 609 -16.08 2.81 18.44
N GLY A 610 -14.86 3.29 18.22
CA GLY A 610 -14.14 3.12 16.94
C GLY A 610 -13.60 1.72 16.68
N VAL A 611 -13.35 0.94 17.74
CA VAL A 611 -12.94 -0.46 17.62
C VAL A 611 -14.07 -1.39 18.05
N LEU A 612 -14.49 -1.39 19.31
CA LEU A 612 -15.40 -2.43 19.81
C LEU A 612 -16.81 -2.34 19.20
N LEU A 613 -17.47 -1.19 19.32
CA LEU A 613 -18.83 -0.98 18.79
C LEU A 613 -18.85 -1.14 17.28
N GLU A 614 -17.89 -0.54 16.59
CA GLU A 614 -17.76 -0.64 15.14
C GLU A 614 -17.69 -2.09 14.64
N LYS A 615 -17.01 -2.98 15.38
CA LYS A 615 -16.92 -4.40 15.00
C LYS A 615 -18.18 -5.17 15.35
N LEU A 616 -18.81 -4.91 16.49
CA LEU A 616 -20.11 -5.51 16.80
C LEU A 616 -21.18 -5.14 15.77
N LEU A 617 -21.24 -3.86 15.37
CA LEU A 617 -22.15 -3.40 14.31
C LEU A 617 -21.90 -4.07 12.96
N ARG A 618 -20.65 -4.42 12.64
CA ARG A 618 -20.31 -5.17 11.42
C ARG A 618 -20.49 -6.67 11.54
N SER A 619 -20.55 -7.21 12.74
CA SER A 619 -20.70 -8.64 13.02
C SER A 619 -22.15 -9.05 13.22
N PHE A 620 -23.01 -8.15 13.68
CA PHE A 620 -24.44 -8.40 13.78
C PHE A 620 -25.18 -8.14 12.44
N PRO A 621 -26.34 -8.79 12.23
CA PRO A 621 -27.20 -8.48 11.09
C PRO A 621 -27.62 -7.01 11.08
N GLU A 622 -27.80 -6.44 9.88
CA GLU A 622 -28.30 -5.08 9.73
C GLU A 622 -29.70 -4.96 10.35
N GLY A 623 -29.86 -4.12 11.37
CA GLY A 623 -31.15 -3.91 12.01
C GLY A 623 -31.05 -2.98 13.22
N ARG A 624 -32.12 -2.23 13.49
CA ARG A 624 -32.17 -1.29 14.65
C ARG A 624 -32.02 -2.03 15.97
N GLY A 625 -32.62 -3.22 16.11
CA GLY A 625 -32.51 -4.05 17.31
C GLY A 625 -31.08 -4.52 17.57
N TYR A 626 -30.37 -4.97 16.53
CA TYR A 626 -28.96 -5.38 16.65
C TYR A 626 -28.02 -4.21 16.90
N ALA A 627 -28.28 -3.03 16.31
CA ALA A 627 -27.53 -1.82 16.61
C ALA A 627 -27.70 -1.40 18.08
N ALA A 628 -28.93 -1.45 18.61
CA ALA A 628 -29.20 -1.19 20.01
C ALA A 628 -28.50 -2.22 20.93
N LEU A 629 -28.54 -3.51 20.56
CA LEU A 629 -27.80 -4.55 21.29
C LEU A 629 -26.30 -4.31 21.29
N ALA A 630 -25.71 -3.94 20.15
CA ALA A 630 -24.29 -3.61 20.05
C ALA A 630 -23.92 -2.44 20.97
N ILE A 631 -24.74 -1.38 20.99
CA ILE A 631 -24.59 -0.27 21.93
C ILE A 631 -24.62 -0.78 23.36
N MET A 632 -25.68 -1.49 23.77
CA MET A 632 -25.82 -1.99 25.14
C MET A 632 -24.64 -2.86 25.58
N VAL A 633 -24.18 -3.78 24.73
CA VAL A 633 -23.03 -4.64 25.03
C VAL A 633 -21.76 -3.81 25.23
N THR A 634 -21.46 -2.88 24.31
CA THR A 634 -20.29 -2.01 24.47
C THR A 634 -20.40 -1.09 25.67
N SER A 635 -21.61 -0.67 26.03
CA SER A 635 -21.85 0.21 27.16
C SER A 635 -21.70 -0.50 28.50
N ALA A 636 -22.12 -1.75 28.58
CA ALA A 636 -21.86 -2.60 29.74
C ALA A 636 -20.35 -2.83 29.93
N ILE A 637 -19.62 -3.10 28.83
CA ILE A 637 -18.15 -3.27 28.89
C ILE A 637 -17.48 -1.97 29.34
N PHE A 638 -17.84 -0.82 28.74
CA PHE A 638 -17.34 0.49 29.15
C PHE A 638 -17.58 0.76 30.64
N ALA A 639 -18.81 0.54 31.13
CA ALA A 639 -19.14 0.73 32.54
C ALA A 639 -18.30 -0.20 33.43
N SER A 640 -18.19 -1.49 33.08
CA SER A 640 -17.41 -2.45 33.86
C SER A 640 -15.92 -2.08 34.00
N MET A 641 -15.32 -1.50 32.95
CA MET A 641 -13.92 -1.07 32.96
C MET A 641 -13.63 0.03 33.99
N HIS A 642 -14.62 0.84 34.37
CA HIS A 642 -14.48 1.83 35.44
C HIS A 642 -14.46 1.23 36.85
N PHE A 643 -14.87 -0.04 37.03
CA PHE A 643 -14.83 -0.77 38.30
C PHE A 643 -13.67 -1.77 38.40
N ILE A 644 -12.75 -1.73 37.45
CA ILE A 644 -11.49 -2.50 37.55
C ILE A 644 -10.69 -2.12 38.80
N LYS A 645 -10.86 -0.88 39.29
CA LYS A 645 -10.42 -0.53 40.63
C LYS A 645 -11.50 -0.94 41.62
N THR A 646 -11.14 -1.83 42.53
CA THR A 646 -12.03 -2.27 43.61
C THR A 646 -12.59 -1.02 44.30
N PRO A 647 -13.92 -0.85 44.33
CA PRO A 647 -14.50 0.22 45.13
C PRO A 647 -14.22 -0.08 46.61
N ALA A 648 -14.16 0.99 47.42
CA ALA A 648 -14.08 0.83 48.86
C ALA A 648 -15.23 -0.07 49.34
N PRO A 649 -14.98 -0.99 50.30
CA PRO A 649 -15.92 -2.07 50.67
C PRO A 649 -17.28 -1.58 51.18
N ASP A 650 -17.38 -0.30 51.53
CA ASP A 650 -18.58 0.38 52.01
C ASP A 650 -19.42 1.04 50.89
N ARG A 651 -18.99 1.00 49.62
CA ARG A 651 -19.65 1.72 48.51
C ARG A 651 -20.42 0.80 47.58
N SER A 652 -21.68 1.14 47.31
CA SER A 652 -22.50 0.43 46.33
C SER A 652 -21.96 0.62 44.91
N ILE A 653 -21.57 -0.48 44.28
CA ILE A 653 -21.00 -0.55 42.92
C ILE A 653 -22.08 -0.36 41.85
N TRP A 654 -23.30 -0.82 42.14
CA TRP A 654 -24.38 -0.92 41.17
C TRP A 654 -24.81 0.43 40.62
N GLN A 655 -24.89 1.43 41.49
CA GLN A 655 -25.44 2.71 41.10
C GLN A 655 -24.50 3.52 40.17
N PRO A 656 -23.19 3.68 40.46
CA PRO A 656 -22.27 4.26 39.49
C PRO A 656 -22.21 3.44 38.20
N ALA A 657 -22.32 2.11 38.27
CA ALA A 657 -22.27 1.25 37.10
C ALA A 657 -23.46 1.51 36.16
N TRP A 658 -24.66 1.65 36.73
CA TRP A 658 -25.87 1.99 36.00
C TRP A 658 -25.79 3.36 35.33
N GLY A 659 -25.33 4.39 36.06
CA GLY A 659 -25.17 5.73 35.49
C GLY A 659 -24.15 5.78 34.36
N LEU A 660 -22.99 5.13 34.54
CA LEU A 660 -21.98 5.02 33.49
C LEU A 660 -22.47 4.22 32.29
N PHE A 661 -23.29 3.19 32.50
CA PHE A 661 -23.93 2.44 31.42
C PHE A 661 -24.85 3.33 30.59
N ILE A 662 -25.73 4.12 31.21
CA ILE A 662 -26.64 5.04 30.51
C ILE A 662 -25.87 6.09 29.71
N VAL A 663 -24.89 6.75 30.35
CA VAL A 663 -24.04 7.75 29.68
C VAL A 663 -23.28 7.11 28.50
N SER A 664 -22.82 5.89 28.68
CA SER A 664 -22.13 5.15 27.63
C SER A 664 -23.04 4.76 26.47
N CYS A 665 -24.30 4.43 26.73
CA CYS A 665 -25.31 4.19 25.69
C CYS A 665 -25.54 5.46 24.86
N LEU A 666 -25.58 6.63 25.52
CA LEU A 666 -25.69 7.91 24.83
C LEU A 666 -24.49 8.18 23.91
N PHE A 667 -23.27 7.88 24.33
CA PHE A 667 -22.09 8.00 23.46
C PHE A 667 -22.15 7.02 22.28
N GLY A 668 -22.64 5.79 22.48
CA GLY A 668 -22.88 4.83 21.41
C GLY A 668 -23.92 5.31 20.39
N LEU A 669 -24.99 5.96 20.86
CA LEU A 669 -25.99 6.58 20.01
C LEU A 669 -25.40 7.76 19.22
N ALA A 670 -24.61 8.62 19.89
CA ALA A 670 -23.92 9.74 19.24
C ALA A 670 -22.97 9.27 18.14
N TYR A 671 -22.28 8.14 18.34
CA TYR A 671 -21.45 7.51 17.31
C TYR A 671 -22.29 7.11 16.08
N LEU A 672 -23.46 6.48 16.27
CA LEU A 672 -24.34 6.09 15.16
C LEU A 672 -24.95 7.30 14.44
N VAL A 673 -25.49 8.27 15.19
CA VAL A 673 -26.11 9.49 14.65
C VAL A 673 -25.08 10.34 13.90
N GLY A 674 -23.85 10.39 14.40
CA GLY A 674 -22.71 11.04 13.75
C GLY A 674 -22.17 10.31 12.51
N GLY A 675 -22.89 9.32 11.98
CA GLY A 675 -22.48 8.58 10.79
C GLY A 675 -21.27 7.67 11.04
N ARG A 676 -21.16 7.09 12.25
CA ARG A 676 -20.03 6.26 12.69
C ARG A 676 -18.73 7.05 12.76
N SER A 677 -18.83 8.30 13.21
CA SER A 677 -17.69 9.17 13.47
C SER A 677 -17.41 9.27 14.97
N LEU A 678 -16.13 9.29 15.32
CA LEU A 678 -15.69 9.52 16.70
C LEU A 678 -15.82 10.97 17.17
N TRP A 679 -16.06 11.95 16.28
CA TRP A 679 -16.11 13.36 16.65
C TRP A 679 -17.17 13.68 17.71
N LEU A 680 -18.40 13.19 17.52
CA LEU A 680 -19.51 13.43 18.45
C LEU A 680 -19.33 12.75 19.82
N PRO A 681 -19.07 11.43 19.91
CA PRO A 681 -18.88 10.80 21.21
C PRO A 681 -17.69 11.40 21.97
N ILE A 682 -16.59 11.78 21.29
CA ILE A 682 -15.45 12.46 21.95
C ILE A 682 -15.88 13.82 22.49
N ALA A 683 -16.67 14.59 21.74
CA ALA A 683 -17.16 15.91 22.18
C ALA A 683 -18.06 15.78 23.41
N MET A 684 -19.02 14.86 23.39
CA MET A 684 -19.94 14.62 24.51
C MET A 684 -19.20 14.07 25.73
N HIS A 685 -18.32 13.10 25.55
CA HIS A 685 -17.53 12.55 26.64
C HIS A 685 -16.62 13.64 27.26
N SER A 686 -15.94 14.43 26.43
CA SER A 686 -15.13 15.54 26.92
C SER A 686 -15.98 16.54 27.72
N ALA A 687 -17.15 16.94 27.22
CA ALA A 687 -18.09 17.81 27.92
C ALA A 687 -18.51 17.24 29.29
N ALA A 688 -18.78 15.93 29.37
CA ALA A 688 -19.12 15.28 30.63
C ALA A 688 -17.99 15.42 31.66
N ILE A 689 -16.74 15.18 31.24
CA ILE A 689 -15.58 15.31 32.13
C ILE A 689 -15.35 16.78 32.50
N PHE A 690 -15.49 17.73 31.56
CA PHE A 690 -15.36 19.17 31.82
C PHE A 690 -16.46 19.72 32.74
N GLY A 691 -17.66 19.15 32.73
CA GLY A 691 -18.71 19.49 33.69
C GLY A 691 -18.40 19.02 35.11
N ILE A 692 -17.79 17.82 35.25
CA ILE A 692 -17.59 17.18 36.56
C ILE A 692 -16.27 17.60 37.23
N GLU A 693 -15.14 17.51 36.51
CA GLU A 693 -13.80 17.57 37.11
C GLU A 693 -13.44 18.93 37.74
N PRO A 694 -13.76 20.08 37.13
CA PRO A 694 -13.59 21.38 37.74
C PRO A 694 -14.43 21.53 39.02
N VAL A 695 -15.71 21.17 38.96
CA VAL A 695 -16.68 21.33 40.06
C VAL A 695 -16.26 20.54 41.29
N LYS A 696 -15.71 19.33 41.12
CA LYS A 696 -15.16 18.49 42.20
C LYS A 696 -14.14 19.19 43.11
N LEU A 697 -13.46 20.25 42.65
CA LEU A 697 -12.49 21.01 43.44
C LEU A 697 -13.16 22.01 44.41
N TYR A 698 -14.41 22.38 44.12
CA TYR A 698 -15.13 23.47 44.78
C TYR A 698 -16.36 23.00 45.54
N VAL A 699 -16.76 21.74 45.46
CA VAL A 699 -18.00 21.28 46.08
C VAL A 699 -17.84 20.07 47.00
N ALA A 700 -18.66 20.06 48.05
CA ALA A 700 -18.93 18.91 48.91
C ALA A 700 -20.36 18.40 48.63
N TYR A 701 -20.51 17.10 48.50
CA TYR A 701 -21.79 16.44 48.23
C TYR A 701 -22.40 16.03 49.57
N GLN A 702 -23.63 16.46 49.85
CA GLN A 702 -24.38 16.19 51.08
C GLN A 702 -25.70 15.45 50.83
N GLY A 703 -26.23 15.49 49.60
CA GLY A 703 -27.47 14.82 49.26
C GLY A 703 -27.35 13.29 49.17
N PRO A 704 -28.49 12.58 49.07
CA PRO A 704 -28.51 11.12 49.00
C PRO A 704 -27.77 10.61 47.76
N PRO A 705 -26.77 9.70 47.90
CA PRO A 705 -25.97 9.24 46.78
C PRO A 705 -26.80 8.67 45.62
N TRP A 706 -27.93 8.01 45.92
CA TRP A 706 -28.83 7.46 44.90
C TRP A 706 -29.49 8.51 44.00
N ILE A 707 -29.69 9.74 44.50
CA ILE A 707 -30.27 10.86 43.74
C ILE A 707 -29.19 11.60 42.95
N ILE A 708 -28.12 12.00 43.63
CA ILE A 708 -27.10 12.94 43.09
C ILE A 708 -25.82 12.26 42.60
N GLY A 709 -25.74 10.94 42.68
CA GLY A 709 -24.53 10.18 42.37
C GLY A 709 -23.47 10.24 43.45
N TYR A 710 -22.28 9.74 43.12
CA TYR A 710 -21.13 9.76 44.02
C TYR A 710 -20.26 10.98 43.74
N SER A 711 -19.40 11.32 44.69
CA SER A 711 -18.47 12.45 44.53
C SER A 711 -17.56 12.30 43.30
N GLU A 712 -17.26 11.05 42.92
CA GLU A 712 -16.50 10.65 41.74
C GLU A 712 -17.34 10.70 40.46
N PHE A 713 -18.64 10.43 40.55
CA PHE A 713 -19.56 10.29 39.42
C PHE A 713 -20.95 10.87 39.76
N PRO A 714 -21.06 12.20 39.85
CA PRO A 714 -22.30 12.86 40.27
C PRO A 714 -23.42 12.73 39.22
N ASN A 715 -23.05 12.51 37.96
CA ASN A 715 -24.00 12.27 36.88
C ASN A 715 -24.59 10.84 36.89
N CYS A 716 -24.15 9.98 37.80
CA CYS A 716 -24.62 8.60 37.91
C CYS A 716 -25.72 8.39 38.96
N GLY A 717 -26.25 9.47 39.54
CA GLY A 717 -27.48 9.44 40.33
C GLY A 717 -28.73 9.42 39.43
N LEU A 718 -29.89 9.18 40.04
CA LEU A 718 -31.18 9.23 39.36
C LEU A 718 -31.36 10.53 38.56
N LEU A 719 -30.98 11.68 39.12
CA LEU A 719 -31.06 12.97 38.42
C LEU A 719 -30.26 12.98 37.12
N GLY A 720 -29.01 12.52 37.16
CA GLY A 720 -28.15 12.47 35.97
C GLY A 720 -28.64 11.43 34.96
N SER A 721 -29.08 10.26 35.44
CA SER A 721 -29.64 9.19 34.61
C SER A 721 -30.94 9.58 33.89
N VAL A 722 -31.71 10.54 34.41
CA VAL A 722 -32.92 11.06 33.76
C VAL A 722 -32.60 12.28 32.90
N ALA A 723 -31.86 13.26 33.44
CA ALA A 723 -31.61 14.53 32.77
C ALA A 723 -30.75 14.38 31.50
N ILE A 724 -29.73 13.52 31.52
CA ILE A 724 -28.81 13.36 30.41
C ILE A 724 -29.50 12.71 29.18
N PRO A 725 -30.24 11.60 29.31
CA PRO A 725 -31.00 11.05 28.17
C PRO A 725 -32.14 11.96 27.72
N ALA A 726 -32.84 12.63 28.64
CA ALA A 726 -33.97 13.50 28.29
C ALA A 726 -33.55 14.70 27.42
N MET A 727 -32.34 15.23 27.59
CA MET A 727 -31.81 16.30 26.73
C MET A 727 -31.17 15.80 25.43
N ALA A 728 -30.94 14.49 25.32
CA ALA A 728 -30.42 13.88 24.10
C ALA A 728 -31.51 13.49 23.10
N ILE A 729 -32.74 13.26 23.59
CA ILE A 729 -33.97 13.13 22.81
C ILE A 729 -34.37 14.52 22.30
#